data_AF-A0AAD4ETH4-F1
#
_entry.id   AF-A0AAD4ETH4-F1
#
_cell.length_a   1.000
_cell.length_b   1.000
_cell.length_c   1.000
_cell.angle_alpha   90.00
_cell.angle_beta   90.00
_cell.angle_gamma   90.00
#
_symmetry.space_group_name_H-M   'P 1'
#
loop_
_entity.id
_entity.type
_entity.pdbx_description
1 polymer ?
#
loop_
_entity_poly.entity_id
_entity_poly.type
_entity_poly.pdbx_seq_one_letter_code
_entity_poly.pdbx_strand_id
1 'polypeptide(L)'
;MMVAVFLMQPLGQFMSQLVAYGILRGYNNTYNLQQCHHPADGDGQCGRVVDSIWRWVAGVGAIPALIAIFFRFQIEDPGLYDLDVKDEGARAIRNTLMVYRYRRLPTEMPDQDSSVEMEQVGPDGEECPPMNGRDLRHEHEEELPAQFSRADIKDYFFTQGNWRSLAGTSMCWFLLDIAFYGLGMGNPSTLAKLWTYKPDDKILGDVPSWNPNAARPDASIFDALHDNAIQNLTTVCIGSLTGCFVLLLIIDYVPRKQFLTYSFVWLAVLFFVTGGSFFAVFHNDFHAVSIVLVALCHFSFNLGPNTLTFLIPAEIFPTRYRATCHGIAAAAGKLGSVIVQATLPTWKINGMRVADPNSSGLGWVFITYGFVMALGAVFAWGWIPSLQYYRGLDAAARAPAREGLKLPSKTLEVLGEGLVRAEADGEVIVAYVATNFVTTSTKTYLQSLLGDTSADYLANVANWADSYRSTTAGAFSAPFHYIDALDSPPSSCGVSFSRDCGSSGCIVGAISNYTSRLLTTSLATSERQIAAKMLVHFLGDIGQPLHCENLDVGGNSIAVTYSGSSTNLHTVWDTKIPEHISGGSSKSIAKTWASSLTSEINTGSYKSSATGWVSGLSIANAQSSALIWASESNAQVCTVVMPGGVSALQSVDLSGAYTTSATPTVKLQVAKQGYRLAKWLDAIVAAI
;
A
#
# COMPACT_ATOMS: atom_id res chain seq x y z
N MET A 1 10.13 4.55 5.91
CA MET A 1 9.88 6.01 6.13
C MET A 1 9.01 6.28 7.36
N MET A 2 7.78 5.76 7.47
CA MET A 2 6.88 6.11 8.59
C MET A 2 7.43 5.77 9.99
N VAL A 3 8.15 4.65 10.14
CA VAL A 3 8.87 4.33 11.40
C VAL A 3 9.91 5.40 11.74
N ALA A 4 10.63 5.95 10.76
CA ALA A 4 11.60 7.02 10.99
C ALA A 4 10.94 8.34 11.41
N VAL A 5 9.72 8.62 10.92
CA VAL A 5 8.92 9.75 11.42
C VAL A 5 8.54 9.52 12.88
N PHE A 6 8.10 8.31 13.23
CA PHE A 6 7.73 7.97 14.60
C PHE A 6 8.93 7.98 15.57
N LEU A 7 10.13 7.61 15.10
CA LEU A 7 11.39 7.71 15.85
C LEU A 7 11.67 9.12 16.40
N MET A 8 11.08 10.17 15.79
CA MET A 8 11.20 11.53 16.31
C MET A 8 10.57 11.71 17.69
N GLN A 9 9.62 10.85 18.09
CA GLN A 9 9.03 10.87 19.44
C GLN A 9 10.07 10.55 20.53
N PRO A 10 10.71 9.35 20.56
CA PRO A 10 11.72 9.06 21.58
C PRO A 10 12.97 9.93 21.43
N LEU A 11 13.32 10.38 20.23
CA LEU A 11 14.41 11.34 20.03
C LEU A 11 14.10 12.70 20.66
N GLY A 12 12.86 13.20 20.50
CA GLY A 12 12.41 14.43 21.14
C GLY A 12 12.43 14.32 22.67
N GLN A 13 12.01 13.18 23.23
CA GLN A 13 12.10 12.92 24.67
C GLN A 13 13.55 12.95 25.16
N PHE A 14 14.45 12.27 24.46
CA PHE A 14 15.88 12.27 24.80
C PHE A 14 16.50 13.67 24.73
N MET A 15 16.24 14.42 23.66
CA MET A 15 16.73 15.79 23.50
C MET A 15 16.16 16.72 24.58
N SER A 16 14.89 16.56 24.94
CA SER A 16 14.28 17.32 26.05
C SER A 16 15.00 17.09 27.37
N GLN A 17 15.36 15.83 27.69
CA GLN A 17 16.11 15.52 28.91
C GLN A 17 17.55 16.06 28.87
N LEU A 18 18.24 15.98 27.72
CA LEU A 18 19.57 16.55 27.57
C LEU A 18 19.59 18.07 27.74
N VAL A 19 18.62 18.77 27.16
CA VAL A 19 18.47 20.22 27.30
C VAL A 19 18.17 20.59 28.75
N ALA A 20 17.22 19.90 29.40
CA ALA A 20 16.90 20.11 30.81
C ALA A 20 18.12 19.89 31.71
N TYR A 21 18.87 18.81 31.48
CA TYR A 21 20.08 18.50 32.24
C TYR A 21 21.20 19.54 32.03
N GLY A 22 21.40 19.99 30.78
CA GLY A 22 22.38 21.02 30.45
C GLY A 22 22.07 22.36 31.11
N ILE A 23 20.81 22.80 31.04
CA ILE A 23 20.34 24.03 31.70
C ILE A 23 20.49 23.91 33.22
N LEU A 24 20.08 22.79 33.81
CA LEU A 24 20.18 22.55 35.25
C LEU A 24 21.63 22.66 35.75
N ARG A 25 22.59 22.03 35.06
CA ARG A 25 24.02 22.13 35.42
C ARG A 25 24.57 23.55 35.24
N GLY A 26 24.21 24.22 34.16
CA GLY A 26 24.63 25.62 33.92
C GLY A 26 24.14 26.56 35.01
N TYR A 27 22.86 26.44 35.39
CA TYR A 27 22.26 27.24 36.46
C TYR A 27 22.81 26.88 37.84
N ASN A 28 23.13 25.60 38.11
CA ASN A 28 23.78 25.22 39.35
C ASN A 28 25.14 25.89 39.51
N ASN A 29 25.95 25.95 38.45
CA ASN A 29 27.26 26.62 38.50
C ASN A 29 27.15 28.13 38.78
N THR A 30 26.06 28.76 38.36
CA THR A 30 25.85 30.21 38.51
C THR A 30 25.17 30.58 39.83
N TYR A 31 24.19 29.80 40.28
CA TYR A 31 23.31 30.12 41.42
C TYR A 31 23.45 29.17 42.61
N ASN A 32 24.35 28.19 42.53
CA ASN A 32 24.64 27.21 43.59
C ASN A 32 23.39 26.50 44.13
N LEU A 33 22.60 25.91 43.23
CA LEU A 33 21.31 25.27 43.51
C LEU A 33 21.38 24.10 44.51
N GLN A 34 22.57 23.57 44.77
CA GLN A 34 22.82 22.58 45.82
C GLN A 34 22.48 23.09 47.23
N GLN A 35 22.47 24.41 47.44
CA GLN A 35 22.11 25.02 48.73
C GLN A 35 20.59 25.24 48.89
N CYS A 36 19.81 25.02 47.84
CA CYS A 36 18.35 25.17 47.86
C CYS A 36 17.69 23.85 48.27
N HIS A 37 17.15 23.77 49.49
CA HIS A 37 16.44 22.59 50.00
C HIS A 37 14.92 22.75 49.92
N HIS A 38 14.41 23.97 49.75
CA HIS A 38 13.00 24.25 49.58
C HIS A 38 12.77 25.40 48.58
N PRO A 39 11.70 25.38 47.77
CA PRO A 39 11.42 26.46 46.81
C PRO A 39 11.28 27.86 47.44
N ALA A 40 10.95 27.93 48.73
CA ALA A 40 10.83 29.17 49.50
C ALA A 40 12.17 29.69 50.06
N ASP A 41 13.25 28.92 49.96
CA ASP A 41 14.57 29.32 50.48
C ASP A 41 15.09 30.58 49.77
N GLY A 42 15.86 31.38 50.50
CA GLY A 42 16.46 32.61 50.00
C GLY A 42 15.43 33.65 49.53
N ASP A 43 14.35 33.87 50.29
CA ASP A 43 13.25 34.78 49.93
C ASP A 43 12.64 34.43 48.55
N GLY A 44 12.41 33.13 48.33
CA GLY A 44 11.89 32.58 47.08
C GLY A 44 12.86 32.66 45.89
N GLN A 45 14.14 32.98 46.10
CA GLN A 45 15.15 33.01 45.04
C GLN A 45 15.28 31.64 44.37
N CYS A 46 15.30 30.56 45.16
CA CYS A 46 15.38 29.20 44.62
C CYS A 46 14.20 28.89 43.69
N GLY A 47 12.97 29.23 44.09
CA GLY A 47 11.78 29.11 43.23
C GLY A 47 11.86 29.91 41.93
N ARG A 48 12.37 31.16 41.97
CA ARG A 48 12.56 32.00 40.78
C ARG A 48 13.58 31.40 39.80
N VAL A 49 14.65 30.79 40.32
CA VAL A 49 15.66 30.12 39.49
C VAL A 49 15.06 28.88 38.81
N VAL A 50 14.27 28.08 39.53
CA VAL A 50 13.59 26.90 38.96
C VAL A 50 12.56 27.31 37.89
N ASP A 51 11.79 28.37 38.13
CA ASP A 51 10.86 28.92 37.11
C ASP A 51 11.62 29.34 35.84
N SER A 52 12.79 29.93 35.99
CA SER A 52 13.66 30.30 34.86
C SER A 52 14.13 29.06 34.08
N ILE A 53 14.53 27.98 34.77
CA ILE A 53 14.92 26.71 34.14
C ILE A 53 13.75 26.14 33.32
N TRP A 54 12.56 26.09 33.90
CA TRP A 54 11.35 25.62 33.21
C TRP A 54 11.05 26.42 31.93
N ARG A 55 11.15 27.75 31.98
CA ARG A 55 10.94 28.63 30.82
C ARG A 55 11.95 28.38 29.71
N TRP A 56 13.22 28.16 30.05
CA TRP A 56 14.24 27.83 29.06
C TRP A 56 13.97 26.48 28.39
N VAL A 57 13.63 25.45 29.17
CA VAL A 57 13.29 24.12 28.62
C VAL A 57 12.09 24.22 27.67
N ALA A 58 11.02 24.92 28.08
CA ALA A 58 9.85 25.13 27.24
C ALA A 58 10.16 25.97 25.98
N GLY A 59 10.95 27.05 26.14
CA GLY A 59 11.33 27.95 25.05
C GLY A 59 12.20 27.27 24.00
N VAL A 60 13.22 26.51 24.41
CA VAL A 60 14.06 25.72 23.50
C VAL A 60 13.24 24.63 22.82
N GLY A 61 12.30 24.00 23.55
CA GLY A 61 11.39 23.00 23.00
C GLY A 61 10.45 23.53 21.90
N ALA A 62 10.16 24.84 21.87
CA ALA A 62 9.34 25.45 20.83
C ALA A 62 10.07 25.61 19.48
N ILE A 63 11.41 25.66 19.48
CA ILE A 63 12.20 25.91 18.26
C ILE A 63 11.98 24.82 17.19
N PRO A 64 12.10 23.51 17.49
CA PRO A 64 11.83 22.47 16.50
C PRO A 64 10.39 22.50 15.97
N ALA A 65 9.42 22.88 16.80
CA ALA A 65 8.02 22.99 16.39
C ALA A 65 7.82 24.13 15.37
N LEU A 66 8.44 25.29 15.59
CA LEU A 66 8.40 26.42 14.64
C LEU A 66 9.07 26.06 13.31
N ILE A 67 10.22 25.38 13.36
CA ILE A 67 10.91 24.89 12.16
C ILE A 67 10.03 23.88 11.40
N ALA A 68 9.36 22.97 12.12
CA ALA A 68 8.48 21.99 11.50
C ALA A 68 7.26 22.64 10.81
N ILE A 69 6.72 23.73 11.36
CA ILE A 69 5.66 24.51 10.71
C ILE A 69 6.14 25.09 9.38
N PHE A 70 7.34 25.68 9.34
CA PHE A 70 7.93 26.19 8.10
C PHE A 70 8.06 25.11 7.03
N PHE A 71 8.64 23.95 7.37
CA PHE A 71 8.78 22.85 6.42
C PHE A 71 7.42 22.25 6.01
N ARG A 72 6.41 22.27 6.88
CA ARG A 72 5.05 21.82 6.52
C ARG A 72 4.44 22.61 5.38
N PHE A 73 4.73 23.91 5.28
CA PHE A 73 4.29 24.74 4.15
C PHE A 73 5.08 24.49 2.86
N GLN A 74 6.17 23.72 2.92
CA GLN A 74 7.03 23.40 1.78
C GLN A 74 6.87 21.96 1.28
N ILE A 75 6.10 21.12 1.98
CA ILE A 75 5.85 19.74 1.53
C ILE A 75 4.90 19.81 0.32
N GLU A 76 5.43 19.46 -0.84
CA GLU A 76 4.66 19.29 -2.07
C GLU A 76 3.78 18.04 -1.97
N ASP A 77 2.53 18.14 -2.45
CA ASP A 77 1.61 17.01 -2.50
C ASP A 77 2.08 16.05 -3.61
N PRO A 78 2.19 14.73 -3.37
CA PRO A 78 2.51 13.75 -4.42
C PRO A 78 1.37 13.53 -5.42
N GLY A 79 0.27 14.30 -5.38
CA GLY A 79 -0.80 14.26 -6.38
C GLY A 79 -1.77 13.08 -6.22
N LEU A 80 -1.48 12.16 -5.31
CA LEU A 80 -2.30 10.96 -5.08
C LEU A 80 -3.71 11.29 -4.59
N TYR A 81 -3.84 12.35 -3.79
CA TYR A 81 -5.14 12.85 -3.35
C TYR A 81 -5.91 13.49 -4.51
N ASP A 82 -5.22 14.28 -5.32
CA ASP A 82 -5.81 14.92 -6.49
C ASP A 82 -6.33 13.87 -7.48
N LEU A 83 -5.60 12.76 -7.65
CA LEU A 83 -6.03 11.63 -8.47
C LEU A 83 -7.17 10.81 -7.82
N ASP A 84 -6.91 10.21 -6.65
CA ASP A 84 -7.82 9.21 -6.06
C ASP A 84 -9.12 9.83 -5.52
N VAL A 85 -9.12 11.13 -5.20
CA VAL A 85 -10.20 11.80 -4.47
C VAL A 85 -10.84 12.93 -5.27
N LYS A 86 -10.03 13.77 -5.94
CA LYS A 86 -10.56 14.90 -6.71
C LYS A 86 -10.75 14.60 -8.19
N ASP A 87 -10.24 13.47 -8.66
CA ASP A 87 -10.23 13.07 -10.08
C ASP A 87 -9.52 14.09 -11.00
N GLU A 88 -8.55 14.82 -10.45
CA GLU A 88 -7.79 15.85 -11.16
C GLU A 88 -6.46 15.28 -11.66
N GLY A 89 -6.52 14.36 -12.63
CA GLY A 89 -5.35 13.63 -13.15
C GLY A 89 -4.21 14.54 -13.62
N ALA A 90 -4.52 15.65 -14.31
CA ALA A 90 -3.51 16.61 -14.78
C ALA A 90 -2.78 17.34 -13.63
N ARG A 91 -3.51 17.67 -12.54
CA ARG A 91 -2.92 18.26 -11.34
C ARG A 91 -2.09 17.22 -10.59
N ALA A 92 -2.58 15.98 -10.51
CA ALA A 92 -1.85 14.88 -9.90
C ALA A 92 -0.50 14.61 -10.57
N ILE A 93 -0.46 14.56 -11.90
CA ILE A 93 0.78 14.36 -12.68
C ILE A 93 1.75 15.53 -12.46
N ARG A 94 1.27 16.77 -12.52
CA ARG A 94 2.10 17.97 -12.28
C ARG A 94 2.73 17.94 -10.89
N ASN A 95 1.92 17.69 -9.88
CA ASN A 95 2.33 17.64 -8.48
C ASN A 95 3.35 16.50 -8.24
N THR A 96 3.12 15.34 -8.84
CA THR A 96 4.07 14.22 -8.84
C THR A 96 5.42 14.63 -9.46
N LEU A 97 5.42 15.27 -10.62
CA LEU A 97 6.65 15.67 -11.32
C LEU A 97 7.48 16.71 -10.54
N MET A 98 6.83 17.60 -9.79
CA MET A 98 7.52 18.55 -8.90
C MET A 98 8.26 17.80 -7.77
N VAL A 99 7.59 16.86 -7.11
CA VAL A 99 8.15 16.06 -6.02
C VAL A 99 9.38 15.26 -6.45
N TYR A 100 9.33 14.62 -7.63
CA TYR A 100 10.43 13.79 -8.13
C TYR A 100 11.54 14.58 -8.86
N ARG A 101 11.42 15.91 -8.97
CA ARG A 101 12.42 16.82 -9.56
C ARG A 101 12.97 16.34 -10.90
N TYR A 102 12.10 15.90 -11.82
CA TYR A 102 12.53 15.48 -13.15
C TYR A 102 13.20 16.66 -13.88
N ARG A 103 14.47 16.47 -14.30
CA ARG A 103 15.33 17.53 -14.86
C ARG A 103 14.97 17.97 -16.29
N ARG A 104 13.90 17.40 -16.86
CA ARG A 104 13.22 17.89 -18.07
C ARG A 104 11.74 17.99 -17.74
N LEU A 105 11.33 19.18 -17.35
CA LEU A 105 9.92 19.56 -17.47
C LEU A 105 9.59 19.53 -18.98
N PRO A 106 8.46 18.94 -19.40
CA PRO A 106 7.90 19.19 -20.73
C PRO A 106 7.87 20.70 -20.96
N THR A 107 8.20 21.14 -22.18
CA THR A 107 8.36 22.57 -22.54
C THR A 107 7.08 23.39 -22.32
N GLU A 108 5.94 22.73 -22.14
CA GLU A 108 4.66 23.32 -21.75
C GLU A 108 4.15 22.60 -20.50
N MET A 109 4.06 23.33 -19.38
CA MET A 109 3.34 22.85 -18.21
C MET A 109 1.85 23.15 -18.42
N PRO A 110 0.92 22.21 -18.12
CA PRO A 110 -0.50 22.52 -18.12
C PRO A 110 -0.76 23.66 -17.13
N ASP A 111 -1.65 24.60 -17.44
CA ASP A 111 -1.90 25.75 -16.59
C ASP A 111 -2.86 25.40 -15.43
N GLN A 112 -2.93 26.24 -14.40
CA GLN A 112 -3.65 25.96 -13.13
C GLN A 112 -5.18 25.79 -13.28
N ASP A 113 -5.72 26.28 -14.42
CA ASP A 113 -7.15 26.36 -14.75
C ASP A 113 -7.50 25.69 -16.09
N SER A 114 -6.52 25.06 -16.75
CA SER A 114 -6.75 24.35 -18.00
C SER A 114 -7.28 22.95 -17.70
N SER A 115 -8.57 22.71 -17.98
CA SER A 115 -8.96 21.42 -18.55
C SER A 115 -7.99 21.16 -19.70
N VAL A 116 -7.31 20.01 -19.71
CA VAL A 116 -6.47 19.65 -20.85
C VAL A 116 -7.41 19.46 -22.04
N GLU A 117 -7.67 20.53 -22.78
CA GLU A 117 -8.00 20.41 -24.20
C GLU A 117 -6.73 19.84 -24.82
N MET A 118 -6.74 18.55 -25.13
CA MET A 118 -5.80 18.01 -26.10
C MET A 118 -5.99 18.84 -27.37
N GLU A 119 -5.02 19.69 -27.67
CA GLU A 119 -4.98 20.44 -28.90
C GLU A 119 -4.94 19.42 -30.06
N GLN A 120 -6.09 19.19 -30.66
CA GLN A 120 -6.21 18.38 -31.86
C GLN A 120 -5.71 19.22 -33.03
N VAL A 121 -4.42 19.10 -33.32
CA VAL A 121 -3.90 19.54 -34.62
C VAL A 121 -4.46 18.58 -35.67
N GLY A 122 -5.50 19.03 -36.37
CA GLY A 122 -6.00 18.35 -37.56
C GLY A 122 -4.94 18.30 -38.67
N PRO A 123 -5.08 17.42 -39.67
CA PRO A 123 -4.02 17.15 -40.65
C PRO A 123 -3.59 18.35 -41.52
N ASP A 124 -4.41 19.42 -41.59
CA ASP A 124 -4.30 20.45 -42.63
C ASP A 124 -4.19 21.89 -42.12
N GLY A 125 -4.05 22.15 -40.81
CA GLY A 125 -3.73 23.48 -40.29
C GLY A 125 -4.85 24.55 -40.36
N GLU A 126 -6.13 24.17 -40.45
CA GLU A 126 -7.25 25.11 -40.24
C GLU A 126 -7.68 25.17 -38.76
N GLU A 127 -7.76 26.39 -38.21
CA GLU A 127 -8.33 26.67 -36.88
C GLU A 127 -9.83 26.28 -36.85
N CYS A 128 -10.18 25.30 -36.02
CA CYS A 128 -11.59 25.07 -35.67
C CYS A 128 -12.08 26.16 -34.72
N PRO A 129 -13.34 26.63 -34.83
CA PRO A 129 -13.87 27.68 -33.98
C PRO A 129 -13.94 27.21 -32.51
N PRO A 130 -13.76 28.12 -31.54
CA PRO A 130 -13.66 27.75 -30.13
C PRO A 130 -14.99 27.15 -29.64
N MET A 131 -14.98 25.88 -29.26
CA MET A 131 -16.06 25.33 -28.44
C MET A 131 -15.86 25.79 -27.00
N ASN A 132 -16.87 26.44 -26.44
CA ASN A 132 -16.85 26.81 -25.02
C ASN A 132 -16.79 25.53 -24.17
N GLY A 133 -15.79 25.43 -23.29
CA GLY A 133 -15.57 24.33 -22.33
C GLY A 133 -16.65 24.13 -21.25
N ARG A 134 -17.91 24.47 -21.54
CA ARG A 134 -19.08 24.12 -20.71
C ARG A 134 -19.87 22.93 -21.27
N ASP A 135 -19.70 22.54 -22.52
CA ASP A 135 -20.50 21.46 -23.14
C ASP A 135 -19.86 20.06 -23.07
N LEU A 136 -18.62 19.94 -22.57
CA LEU A 136 -18.00 18.63 -22.28
C LEU A 136 -18.31 18.10 -20.86
N ARG A 137 -19.16 18.79 -20.09
CA ARG A 137 -19.43 18.48 -18.68
C ARG A 137 -20.51 17.43 -18.42
N HIS A 138 -21.10 16.86 -19.45
CA HIS A 138 -22.19 15.91 -19.30
C HIS A 138 -22.11 14.84 -20.38
N GLU A 139 -21.27 13.83 -20.19
CA GLU A 139 -21.53 12.49 -20.74
C GLU A 139 -20.58 11.45 -20.12
N HIS A 140 -21.06 10.83 -19.02
CA HIS A 140 -20.64 9.51 -18.50
C HIS A 140 -19.15 9.32 -18.10
N GLU A 141 -18.71 10.02 -17.05
CA GLU A 141 -17.77 9.41 -16.09
C GLU A 141 -18.59 8.67 -15.02
N GLU A 142 -18.25 7.41 -14.69
CA GLU A 142 -18.64 6.87 -13.39
C GLU A 142 -17.94 7.74 -12.34
N GLU A 143 -18.60 8.84 -11.94
CA GLU A 143 -18.10 9.74 -10.91
C GLU A 143 -17.65 8.90 -9.71
N LEU A 144 -16.35 8.92 -9.43
CA LEU A 144 -15.81 8.31 -8.22
C LEU A 144 -16.70 8.79 -7.05
N PRO A 145 -17.23 7.87 -6.21
CA PRO A 145 -18.25 8.25 -5.25
C PRO A 145 -17.75 9.42 -4.40
N ALA A 146 -18.55 10.48 -4.33
CA ALA A 146 -18.19 11.69 -3.60
C ALA A 146 -17.68 11.33 -2.20
N GLN A 147 -16.50 11.85 -1.83
CA GLN A 147 -15.85 11.56 -0.56
C GLN A 147 -16.84 11.79 0.60
N PHE A 148 -17.03 10.76 1.44
CA PHE A 148 -17.99 10.75 2.55
C PHE A 148 -19.48 10.79 2.18
N SER A 149 -19.85 10.46 0.94
CA SER A 149 -21.26 10.23 0.63
C SER A 149 -21.81 9.10 1.51
N ARG A 150 -23.07 9.22 1.95
CA ARG A 150 -23.68 8.22 2.84
C ARG A 150 -23.70 6.82 2.21
N ALA A 151 -23.85 6.76 0.88
CA ALA A 151 -23.81 5.51 0.13
C ALA A 151 -22.41 4.88 0.16
N ASP A 152 -21.37 5.68 -0.09
CA ASP A 152 -19.97 5.20 -0.11
C ASP A 152 -19.47 4.79 1.27
N ILE A 153 -19.79 5.56 2.32
CA ILE A 153 -19.48 5.18 3.71
C ILE A 153 -20.15 3.86 4.06
N LYS A 154 -21.44 3.70 3.69
CA LYS A 154 -22.17 2.46 3.95
C LYS A 154 -21.54 1.30 3.21
N ASP A 155 -21.19 1.50 1.95
CA ASP A 155 -20.58 0.47 1.12
C ASP A 155 -19.21 0.06 1.66
N TYR A 156 -18.28 1.02 1.79
CA TYR A 156 -16.92 0.77 2.22
C TYR A 156 -16.85 0.19 3.64
N PHE A 157 -17.51 0.79 4.63
CA PHE A 157 -17.37 0.32 6.01
C PHE A 157 -18.24 -0.90 6.31
N PHE A 158 -19.49 -0.91 5.86
CA PHE A 158 -20.48 -1.90 6.32
C PHE A 158 -20.71 -3.02 5.30
N THR A 159 -20.90 -2.70 4.03
CA THR A 159 -21.11 -3.73 2.98
C THR A 159 -19.85 -4.55 2.75
N GLN A 160 -18.70 -3.89 2.60
CA GLN A 160 -17.39 -4.54 2.43
C GLN A 160 -16.76 -5.01 3.75
N GLY A 161 -17.31 -4.60 4.90
CA GLY A 161 -16.87 -5.05 6.22
C GLY A 161 -15.61 -4.39 6.79
N ASN A 162 -15.12 -3.30 6.17
CA ASN A 162 -13.90 -2.60 6.61
C ASN A 162 -14.03 -1.90 7.98
N TRP A 163 -15.25 -1.80 8.54
CA TRP A 163 -15.47 -1.32 9.91
C TRP A 163 -14.69 -2.13 10.95
N ARG A 164 -14.47 -3.43 10.70
CA ARG A 164 -13.70 -4.31 11.61
C ARG A 164 -12.25 -3.87 11.72
N SER A 165 -11.64 -3.45 10.61
CA SER A 165 -10.27 -2.95 10.58
C SER A 165 -10.14 -1.65 11.37
N LEU A 166 -11.14 -0.76 11.28
CA LEU A 166 -11.19 0.49 12.07
C LEU A 166 -11.39 0.22 13.56
N ALA A 167 -12.27 -0.70 13.90
CA ALA A 167 -12.46 -1.12 15.30
C ALA A 167 -11.18 -1.76 15.85
N GLY A 168 -10.53 -2.65 15.08
CA GLY A 168 -9.30 -3.33 15.46
C GLY A 168 -8.14 -2.37 15.71
N THR A 169 -7.89 -1.43 14.79
CA THR A 169 -6.82 -0.43 14.96
C THR A 169 -7.09 0.50 16.13
N SER A 170 -8.34 0.96 16.30
CA SER A 170 -8.75 1.81 17.41
C SER A 170 -8.60 1.10 18.76
N MET A 171 -8.99 -0.17 18.84
CA MET A 171 -8.88 -0.94 20.09
C MET A 171 -7.44 -1.25 20.48
N CYS A 172 -6.59 -1.61 19.51
CA CYS A 172 -5.18 -1.82 19.77
C CYS A 172 -4.52 -0.54 20.34
N TRP A 173 -4.83 0.63 19.77
CA TRP A 173 -4.26 1.90 20.24
C TRP A 173 -4.83 2.32 21.60
N PHE A 174 -6.13 2.17 21.83
CA PHE A 174 -6.76 2.44 23.12
C PHE A 174 -6.14 1.60 24.25
N LEU A 175 -6.04 0.29 24.06
CA LEU A 175 -5.50 -0.63 25.06
C LEU A 175 -4.02 -0.35 25.33
N LEU A 176 -3.26 -0.05 24.28
CA LEU A 176 -1.88 0.38 24.38
C LEU A 176 -1.74 1.65 25.24
N ASP A 177 -2.47 2.71 24.93
CA ASP A 177 -2.34 4.01 25.62
C ASP A 177 -2.77 3.91 27.10
N ILE A 178 -3.71 3.01 27.45
CA ILE A 178 -4.02 2.69 28.85
C ILE A 178 -2.75 2.22 29.58
N ALA A 179 -2.02 1.24 29.03
CA ALA A 179 -0.83 0.73 29.70
C ALA A 179 0.34 1.70 29.62
N PHE A 180 0.58 2.30 28.45
CA PHE A 180 1.74 3.17 28.21
C PHE A 180 1.71 4.42 29.09
N TYR A 181 0.56 5.12 29.14
CA TYR A 181 0.40 6.29 30.00
C TYR A 181 0.02 5.92 31.44
N GLY A 182 -0.68 4.81 31.63
CA GLY A 182 -1.08 4.35 32.96
C GLY A 182 0.07 3.85 33.82
N LEU A 183 1.19 3.41 33.25
CA LEU A 183 2.37 3.12 34.06
C LEU A 183 3.04 4.42 34.56
N GLY A 184 2.78 5.56 33.90
CA GLY A 184 3.32 6.85 34.32
C GLY A 184 4.84 6.84 34.43
N MET A 185 5.56 6.08 33.62
CA MET A 185 7.02 5.87 33.76
C MET A 185 7.84 7.12 33.41
N GLY A 186 7.22 8.14 32.82
CA GLY A 186 7.80 9.48 32.70
C GLY A 186 7.49 10.40 33.89
N ASN A 187 6.66 9.96 34.84
CA ASN A 187 6.32 10.71 36.04
C ASN A 187 7.45 10.56 37.08
N PRO A 188 7.93 11.68 37.66
CA PRO A 188 8.93 11.66 38.71
C PRO A 188 8.63 10.74 39.89
N SER A 189 7.37 10.66 40.34
CA SER A 189 6.96 9.81 41.48
C SER A 189 7.09 8.32 41.17
N THR A 190 6.71 7.90 39.96
CA THR A 190 6.83 6.49 39.56
C THR A 190 8.30 6.08 39.41
N LEU A 191 9.11 6.93 38.77
CA LEU A 191 10.54 6.67 38.60
C LEU A 191 11.26 6.58 39.94
N ALA A 192 11.02 7.54 40.84
CA ALA A 192 11.62 7.52 42.18
C ALA A 192 11.25 6.24 42.93
N LYS A 193 9.99 5.79 42.85
CA LYS A 193 9.54 4.54 43.46
C LYS A 193 10.16 3.28 42.85
N LEU A 194 10.50 3.29 41.56
CA LEU A 194 11.19 2.18 40.90
C LEU A 194 12.67 2.11 41.32
N TRP A 195 13.28 3.27 41.54
CA TRP A 195 14.70 3.42 41.90
C TRP A 195 14.96 3.39 43.40
N THR A 196 13.95 3.14 44.22
CA THR A 196 14.05 3.05 45.67
C THR A 196 13.48 1.73 46.16
N TYR A 197 13.98 1.27 47.30
CA TYR A 197 13.42 0.12 48.02
C TYR A 197 12.96 0.55 49.42
N LYS A 198 11.99 -0.18 49.98
CA LYS A 198 11.47 0.06 51.32
C LYS A 198 11.89 -1.07 52.26
N PRO A 199 12.90 -0.88 53.12
CA PRO A 199 13.20 -1.86 54.17
C PRO A 199 11.98 -2.09 55.08
N ASP A 200 11.77 -3.33 55.54
CA ASP A 200 10.61 -3.69 56.38
C ASP A 200 10.49 -2.86 57.66
N ASP A 201 11.64 -2.45 58.22
CA ASP A 201 11.71 -1.67 59.46
C ASP A 201 11.51 -0.16 59.28
N LYS A 202 11.32 0.33 58.04
CA LYS A 202 11.19 1.77 57.75
C LYS A 202 9.89 2.10 57.02
N ILE A 203 9.12 3.02 57.60
CA ILE A 203 8.01 3.71 56.92
C ILE A 203 8.59 4.98 56.28
N LEU A 204 8.42 5.10 54.97
CA LEU A 204 8.80 6.30 54.22
C LEU A 204 7.79 7.42 54.53
N GLY A 205 8.28 8.60 54.88
CA GLY A 205 7.43 9.75 55.23
C GLY A 205 6.72 10.38 54.02
N ASP A 206 5.89 11.38 54.30
CA ASP A 206 5.24 12.18 53.25
C ASP A 206 6.29 12.96 52.44
N VAL A 207 6.25 12.79 51.12
CA VAL A 207 7.15 13.47 50.18
C VAL A 207 6.50 14.75 49.64
N PRO A 208 7.23 15.88 49.61
CA PRO A 208 6.70 17.11 49.02
C PRO A 208 6.58 16.97 47.50
N SER A 209 5.67 17.73 46.89
CA SER A 209 5.35 17.61 45.45
C SER A 209 6.54 17.82 44.50
N TRP A 210 7.59 18.51 44.95
CA TRP A 210 8.80 18.80 44.17
C TRP A 210 9.92 17.78 44.37
N ASN A 211 9.91 16.98 45.44
CA ASN A 211 10.87 15.89 45.68
C ASN A 211 10.11 14.55 45.77
N PRO A 212 10.04 13.78 44.68
CA PRO A 212 9.34 12.50 44.66
C PRO A 212 10.08 11.37 45.39
N ASN A 213 11.36 11.57 45.77
CA ASN A 213 12.21 10.51 46.30
C ASN A 213 12.15 10.43 47.83
N ALA A 214 11.28 9.57 48.33
CA ALA A 214 11.07 9.40 49.77
C ALA A 214 12.27 8.80 50.52
N ALA A 215 13.23 8.20 49.80
CA ALA A 215 14.47 7.70 50.41
C ALA A 215 15.50 8.81 50.68
N ARG A 216 15.34 9.99 50.08
CA ARG A 216 16.19 11.17 50.30
C ARG A 216 15.36 12.42 50.58
N PRO A 217 14.76 12.53 51.78
CA PRO A 217 13.92 13.67 52.14
C PRO A 217 14.67 15.00 52.15
N ASP A 218 15.96 14.99 52.49
CA ASP A 218 16.80 16.20 52.60
C ASP A 218 17.49 16.61 51.29
N ALA A 219 17.17 15.95 50.17
CA ALA A 219 17.78 16.24 48.87
C ALA A 219 17.56 17.70 48.46
N SER A 220 18.59 18.33 47.91
CA SER A 220 18.44 19.66 47.32
C SER A 220 17.55 19.62 46.08
N ILE A 221 17.03 20.78 45.66
CA ILE A 221 16.28 20.91 44.40
C ILE A 221 17.13 20.43 43.22
N PHE A 222 18.43 20.73 43.23
CA PHE A 222 19.36 20.25 42.21
C PHE A 222 19.40 18.72 42.18
N ASP A 223 19.55 18.06 43.34
CA ASP A 223 19.65 16.61 43.42
C ASP A 223 18.36 15.93 42.95
N ALA A 224 17.20 16.43 43.37
CA ALA A 224 15.90 15.87 42.97
C ALA A 224 15.67 15.94 41.45
N LEU A 225 15.99 17.07 40.81
CA LEU A 225 15.87 17.24 39.36
C LEU A 225 16.96 16.46 38.60
N HIS A 226 18.18 16.41 39.14
CA HIS A 226 19.29 15.65 38.60
C HIS A 226 18.98 14.16 38.58
N ASP A 227 18.51 13.61 39.69
CA ASP A 227 18.06 12.23 39.81
C ASP A 227 16.96 11.93 38.80
N ASN A 228 15.95 12.79 38.71
CA ASN A 228 14.85 12.58 37.80
C ASN A 228 15.33 12.47 36.34
N ALA A 229 16.22 13.37 35.93
CA ALA A 229 16.79 13.37 34.59
C ALA A 229 17.58 12.08 34.32
N ILE A 230 18.43 11.65 35.26
CA ILE A 230 19.22 10.41 35.12
C ILE A 230 18.32 9.18 35.08
N GLN A 231 17.36 9.08 36.00
CA GLN A 231 16.42 7.95 36.06
C GLN A 231 15.59 7.82 34.78
N ASN A 232 15.10 8.95 34.25
CA ASN A 232 14.33 8.98 33.00
C ASN A 232 15.22 8.60 31.80
N LEU A 233 16.43 9.17 31.72
CA LEU A 233 17.38 8.88 30.65
C LEU A 233 17.72 7.38 30.59
N THR A 234 18.02 6.79 31.75
CA THR A 234 18.41 5.38 31.86
C THR A 234 17.23 4.43 31.65
N THR A 235 16.08 4.71 32.25
CA THR A 235 14.94 3.76 32.27
C THR A 235 14.04 3.90 31.04
N VAL A 236 13.81 5.12 30.57
CA VAL A 236 12.81 5.44 29.54
C VAL A 236 13.48 5.67 28.20
N CYS A 237 14.45 6.59 28.12
CA CYS A 237 15.00 7.04 26.84
C CYS A 237 15.83 5.96 26.15
N ILE A 238 16.74 5.29 26.87
CA ILE A 238 17.59 4.22 26.27
C ILE A 238 16.71 3.12 25.69
N GLY A 239 15.76 2.59 26.47
CA GLY A 239 14.84 1.56 26.01
C GLY A 239 14.02 2.02 24.79
N SER A 240 13.42 3.21 24.88
CA SER A 240 12.55 3.72 23.82
C SER A 240 13.30 3.96 22.50
N LEU A 241 14.51 4.56 22.55
CA LEU A 241 15.34 4.79 21.36
C LEU A 241 15.82 3.48 20.73
N THR A 242 16.36 2.58 21.55
CA THR A 242 16.88 1.30 21.05
C THR A 242 15.79 0.43 20.46
N GLY A 243 14.61 0.36 21.08
CA GLY A 243 13.46 -0.38 20.55
C GLY A 243 13.01 0.14 19.18
N CYS A 244 12.85 1.46 19.05
CA CYS A 244 12.46 2.08 17.79
C CYS A 244 13.53 1.94 16.70
N PHE A 245 14.83 2.03 17.06
CA PHE A 245 15.93 1.82 16.11
C PHE A 245 16.00 0.37 15.61
N VAL A 246 15.86 -0.61 16.51
CA VAL A 246 15.79 -2.03 16.12
C VAL A 246 14.58 -2.25 15.21
N LEU A 247 13.41 -1.68 15.54
CA LEU A 247 12.22 -1.77 14.68
C LEU A 247 12.49 -1.23 13.28
N LEU A 248 13.14 -0.07 13.16
CA LEU A 248 13.50 0.52 11.87
C LEU A 248 14.32 -0.43 10.99
N LEU A 249 15.17 -1.26 11.59
CA LEU A 249 15.99 -2.24 10.87
C LEU A 249 15.21 -3.50 10.45
N ILE A 250 14.16 -3.88 11.19
CA ILE A 250 13.48 -5.17 11.01
C ILE A 250 12.07 -5.06 10.41
N ILE A 251 11.46 -3.87 10.37
CA ILE A 251 10.03 -3.66 10.03
C ILE A 251 9.64 -4.15 8.63
N ASP A 252 10.59 -4.22 7.70
CA ASP A 252 10.36 -4.68 6.33
C ASP A 252 10.51 -6.22 6.18
N TYR A 253 10.95 -6.91 7.23
CA TYR A 253 11.21 -8.35 7.23
C TYR A 253 10.15 -9.17 8.00
N VAL A 254 9.27 -8.52 8.78
CA VAL A 254 8.24 -9.19 9.60
C VAL A 254 6.83 -8.67 9.28
N PRO A 255 5.81 -9.54 9.07
CA PRO A 255 4.48 -9.09 8.67
C PRO A 255 3.83 -8.25 9.77
N ARG A 256 3.28 -7.08 9.42
CA ARG A 256 2.83 -6.06 10.40
C ARG A 256 1.80 -6.61 11.39
N LYS A 257 0.82 -7.38 10.89
CA LYS A 257 -0.20 -8.03 11.72
C LYS A 257 0.42 -8.98 12.76
N GLN A 258 1.29 -9.87 12.29
CA GLN A 258 1.93 -10.87 13.15
C GLN A 258 2.84 -10.18 14.16
N PHE A 259 3.60 -9.17 13.72
CA PHE A 259 4.49 -8.43 14.59
C PHE A 259 3.74 -7.67 15.68
N LEU A 260 2.64 -6.99 15.34
CA LEU A 260 1.80 -6.32 16.34
C LEU A 260 1.25 -7.34 17.36
N THR A 261 0.76 -8.48 16.88
CA THR A 261 0.22 -9.55 17.75
C THR A 261 1.29 -10.09 18.70
N TYR A 262 2.44 -10.52 18.18
CA TYR A 262 3.51 -11.11 18.99
C TYR A 262 4.12 -10.09 19.95
N SER A 263 4.21 -8.83 19.55
CA SER A 263 4.75 -7.79 20.42
C SER A 263 3.80 -7.43 21.56
N PHE A 264 2.47 -7.49 21.38
CA PHE A 264 1.51 -7.40 22.50
C PHE A 264 1.61 -8.61 23.44
N VAL A 265 1.75 -9.83 22.92
CA VAL A 265 1.95 -11.04 23.75
C VAL A 265 3.23 -10.93 24.56
N TRP A 266 4.33 -10.53 23.92
CA TRP A 266 5.62 -10.35 24.57
C TRP A 266 5.56 -9.29 25.67
N LEU A 267 4.91 -8.16 25.39
CA LEU A 267 4.74 -7.10 26.38
C LEU A 267 3.85 -7.53 27.56
N ALA A 268 2.81 -8.34 27.31
CA ALA A 268 1.99 -8.94 28.37
C ALA A 268 2.83 -9.82 29.31
N VAL A 269 3.67 -10.70 28.74
CA VAL A 269 4.59 -11.54 29.52
C VAL A 269 5.56 -10.70 30.34
N LEU A 270 6.17 -9.68 29.72
CA LEU A 270 7.07 -8.77 30.43
C LEU A 270 6.38 -8.06 31.59
N PHE A 271 5.12 -7.66 31.44
CA PHE A 271 4.36 -7.03 32.51
C PHE A 271 4.04 -7.98 33.66
N PHE A 272 3.68 -9.23 33.39
CA PHE A 272 3.50 -10.21 34.46
C PHE A 272 4.81 -10.48 35.21
N VAL A 273 5.92 -10.62 34.48
CA VAL A 273 7.25 -10.82 35.07
C VAL A 273 7.66 -9.61 35.91
N THR A 274 7.50 -8.40 35.37
CA THR A 274 7.85 -7.14 36.06
C THR A 274 7.00 -6.91 37.29
N GLY A 275 5.69 -7.18 37.22
CA GLY A 275 4.79 -7.07 38.36
C GLY A 275 5.13 -8.06 39.47
N GLY A 276 5.38 -9.33 39.10
CA GLY A 276 5.81 -10.37 40.04
C GLY A 276 7.17 -10.06 40.68
N SER A 277 8.16 -9.63 39.88
CA SER A 277 9.48 -9.25 40.40
C SER A 277 9.40 -8.04 41.30
N PHE A 278 8.52 -7.07 41.02
CA PHE A 278 8.36 -5.88 41.85
C PHE A 278 7.97 -6.27 43.29
N PHE A 279 7.07 -7.24 43.48
CA PHE A 279 6.73 -7.70 44.83
C PHE A 279 7.90 -8.36 45.56
N ALA A 280 8.73 -9.14 44.87
CA ALA A 280 9.89 -9.80 45.45
C ALA A 280 11.01 -8.81 45.83
N VAL A 281 11.13 -7.73 45.07
CA VAL A 281 12.24 -6.78 45.16
C VAL A 281 11.89 -5.54 45.99
N PHE A 282 10.61 -5.21 46.17
CA PHE A 282 10.17 -3.98 46.86
C PHE A 282 10.79 -3.80 48.27
N HIS A 283 11.04 -4.90 48.98
CA HIS A 283 11.59 -4.92 50.33
C HIS A 283 13.11 -5.11 50.39
N ASN A 284 13.77 -5.29 49.24
CA ASN A 284 15.18 -5.67 49.13
C ASN A 284 15.97 -4.68 48.28
N ASP A 285 17.28 -4.63 48.47
CA ASP A 285 18.17 -3.74 47.70
C ASP A 285 18.37 -4.17 46.22
N PHE A 286 17.67 -5.21 45.76
CA PHE A 286 17.76 -5.72 44.39
C PHE A 286 16.93 -4.93 43.36
N HIS A 287 16.54 -3.68 43.66
CA HIS A 287 15.68 -2.80 42.85
C HIS A 287 16.20 -2.57 41.42
N ALA A 288 17.50 -2.77 41.18
CA ALA A 288 18.10 -2.83 39.85
C ALA A 288 17.39 -3.80 38.89
N VAL A 289 16.86 -4.94 39.40
CA VAL A 289 16.10 -5.91 38.57
C VAL A 289 14.84 -5.26 37.99
N SER A 290 14.10 -4.52 38.81
CA SER A 290 12.90 -3.81 38.38
C SER A 290 13.23 -2.71 37.36
N ILE A 291 14.33 -1.98 37.54
CA ILE A 291 14.79 -0.95 36.58
C ILE A 291 15.07 -1.57 35.20
N VAL A 292 15.81 -2.68 35.16
CA VAL A 292 16.13 -3.38 33.89
C VAL A 292 14.87 -3.90 33.21
N LEU A 293 13.96 -4.52 33.95
CA LEU A 293 12.71 -5.05 33.40
C LEU A 293 11.80 -3.93 32.85
N VAL A 294 11.74 -2.79 33.52
CA VAL A 294 11.00 -1.62 33.03
C VAL A 294 11.66 -1.01 31.79
N ALA A 295 13.00 -0.95 31.74
CA ALA A 295 13.71 -0.53 30.55
C ALA A 295 13.43 -1.46 29.35
N LEU A 296 13.35 -2.78 29.59
CA LEU A 296 12.94 -3.78 28.59
C LEU A 296 11.47 -3.61 28.16
N CYS A 297 10.59 -3.18 29.06
CA CYS A 297 9.22 -2.80 28.71
C CYS A 297 9.21 -1.61 27.75
N HIS A 298 9.98 -0.55 28.02
CA HIS A 298 10.11 0.62 27.12
C HIS A 298 10.70 0.27 25.76
N PHE A 299 11.69 -0.61 25.75
CA PHE A 299 12.21 -1.21 24.52
C PHE A 299 11.10 -1.91 23.75
N SER A 300 10.35 -2.80 24.40
CA SER A 300 9.31 -3.61 23.76
C SER A 300 8.12 -2.77 23.28
N PHE A 301 7.74 -1.73 24.01
CA PHE A 301 6.73 -0.76 23.59
C PHE A 301 7.08 -0.15 22.23
N ASN A 302 8.31 0.35 22.08
CA ASN A 302 8.75 1.07 20.87
C ASN A 302 9.21 0.13 19.75
N LEU A 303 9.66 -1.08 20.09
CA LEU A 303 9.94 -2.15 19.13
C LEU A 303 8.67 -2.65 18.45
N GLY A 304 7.52 -2.62 19.13
CA GLY A 304 6.28 -3.18 18.61
C GLY A 304 5.10 -2.24 18.74
N PRO A 305 4.26 -2.40 19.78
CA PRO A 305 2.91 -1.85 19.76
C PRO A 305 2.84 -0.34 19.56
N ASN A 306 3.69 0.44 20.23
CA ASN A 306 3.66 1.91 20.16
C ASN A 306 3.85 2.43 18.74
N THR A 307 4.83 1.88 18.03
CA THR A 307 5.15 2.30 16.67
C THR A 307 4.20 1.67 15.65
N LEU A 308 3.81 0.42 15.85
CA LEU A 308 2.94 -0.32 14.93
C LEU A 308 1.50 0.18 14.96
N THR A 309 0.95 0.60 16.11
CA THR A 309 -0.40 1.20 16.17
C THR A 309 -0.46 2.54 15.46
N PHE A 310 0.65 3.28 15.39
CA PHE A 310 0.77 4.47 14.54
C PHE A 310 0.87 4.11 13.05
N LEU A 311 1.69 3.11 12.71
CA LEU A 311 1.97 2.75 11.32
C LEU A 311 0.77 2.11 10.62
N ILE A 312 0.15 1.11 11.25
CA ILE A 312 -0.84 0.22 10.64
C ILE A 312 -2.09 0.94 10.09
N PRO A 313 -2.73 1.89 10.80
CA PRO A 313 -3.88 2.62 10.25
C PRO A 313 -3.53 3.42 9.00
N ALA A 314 -2.31 3.96 8.90
CA ALA A 314 -1.89 4.68 7.71
C ALA A 314 -1.64 3.75 6.50
N GLU A 315 -1.35 2.47 6.74
CA GLU A 315 -1.17 1.45 5.68
C GLU A 315 -2.47 0.73 5.29
N ILE A 316 -3.39 0.51 6.23
CA ILE A 316 -4.64 -0.23 5.98
C ILE A 316 -5.61 0.56 5.11
N PHE A 317 -5.75 1.86 5.38
CA PHE A 317 -6.86 2.64 4.82
C PHE A 317 -6.49 3.32 3.49
N PRO A 318 -7.39 3.29 2.50
CA PRO A 318 -7.18 3.92 1.19
C PRO A 318 -7.12 5.45 1.32
N THR A 319 -6.51 6.12 0.34
CA THR A 319 -6.24 7.57 0.35
C THR A 319 -7.44 8.41 0.78
N ARG A 320 -8.64 8.08 0.29
CA ARG A 320 -9.92 8.74 0.60
C ARG A 320 -10.28 8.79 2.09
N TYR A 321 -9.98 7.71 2.81
CA TYR A 321 -10.40 7.49 4.21
C TYR A 321 -9.23 7.49 5.19
N ARG A 322 -7.99 7.50 4.70
CA ARG A 322 -6.77 7.30 5.47
C ARG A 322 -6.65 8.28 6.65
N ALA A 323 -6.77 9.58 6.37
CA ALA A 323 -6.62 10.61 7.39
C ALA A 323 -7.69 10.50 8.49
N THR A 324 -8.97 10.34 8.11
CA THR A 324 -10.09 10.22 9.05
C THR A 324 -9.98 8.96 9.91
N CYS A 325 -9.72 7.81 9.30
CA CYS A 325 -9.61 6.54 10.03
C CYS A 325 -8.40 6.52 10.97
N HIS A 326 -7.26 7.06 10.51
CA HIS A 326 -6.09 7.24 11.37
C HIS A 326 -6.40 8.19 12.54
N GLY A 327 -7.12 9.29 12.28
CA GLY A 327 -7.56 10.23 13.31
C GLY A 327 -8.46 9.60 14.35
N ILE A 328 -9.44 8.77 13.94
CA ILE A 328 -10.32 8.03 14.86
C ILE A 328 -9.51 7.05 15.73
N ALA A 329 -8.60 6.29 15.13
CA ALA A 329 -7.76 5.35 15.87
C ALA A 329 -6.85 6.07 16.88
N ALA A 330 -6.25 7.20 16.49
CA ALA A 330 -5.44 8.04 17.37
C ALA A 330 -6.28 8.66 18.51
N ALA A 331 -7.50 9.11 18.22
CA ALA A 331 -8.43 9.63 19.23
C ALA A 331 -8.82 8.56 20.25
N ALA A 332 -9.03 7.31 19.82
CA ALA A 332 -9.27 6.18 20.71
C ALA A 332 -8.06 5.94 21.64
N GLY A 333 -6.83 5.97 21.12
CA GLY A 333 -5.62 5.95 21.95
C GLY A 333 -5.64 7.01 23.05
N LYS A 334 -5.87 8.27 22.68
CA LYS A 334 -5.92 9.38 23.65
C LYS A 334 -7.06 9.27 24.65
N LEU A 335 -8.20 8.74 24.26
CA LEU A 335 -9.27 8.41 25.20
C LEU A 335 -8.79 7.41 26.28
N GLY A 336 -8.04 6.36 25.87
CA GLY A 336 -7.42 5.42 26.81
C GLY A 336 -6.48 6.10 27.80
N SER A 337 -5.62 7.00 27.31
CA SER A 337 -4.72 7.81 28.15
C SER A 337 -5.47 8.70 29.16
N VAL A 338 -6.55 9.37 28.73
CA VAL A 338 -7.36 10.22 29.61
C VAL A 338 -8.04 9.39 30.70
N ILE A 339 -8.65 8.26 30.35
CA ILE A 339 -9.33 7.39 31.31
C ILE A 339 -8.34 6.90 32.36
N VAL A 340 -7.17 6.41 31.96
CA VAL A 340 -6.21 5.85 32.92
C VAL A 340 -5.60 6.93 33.80
N GLN A 341 -5.29 8.13 33.26
CA GLN A 341 -4.75 9.23 34.06
C GLN A 341 -5.78 9.80 35.04
N ALA A 342 -7.08 9.78 34.71
CA ALA A 342 -8.13 10.21 35.62
C ALA A 342 -8.41 9.17 36.72
N THR A 343 -8.32 7.88 36.41
CA THR A 343 -8.71 6.80 37.33
C THR A 343 -7.56 6.31 38.21
N LEU A 344 -6.36 6.13 37.68
CA LEU A 344 -5.24 5.54 38.41
C LEU A 344 -4.87 6.26 39.72
N PRO A 345 -4.86 7.60 39.82
CA PRO A 345 -4.57 8.29 41.08
C PRO A 345 -5.57 7.98 42.21
N THR A 346 -6.78 7.53 41.84
CA THR A 346 -7.84 7.16 42.79
C THR A 346 -7.74 5.72 43.27
N TRP A 347 -6.94 4.89 42.58
CA TRP A 347 -6.82 3.46 42.90
C TRP A 347 -6.14 3.26 44.25
N LYS A 348 -6.79 2.45 45.10
CA LYS A 348 -6.26 2.03 46.40
C LYS A 348 -6.12 0.53 46.43
N ILE A 349 -4.94 0.06 46.83
CA ILE A 349 -4.63 -1.36 47.00
C ILE A 349 -4.20 -1.53 48.46
N ASN A 350 -4.88 -2.44 49.18
CA ASN A 350 -4.69 -2.61 50.62
C ASN A 350 -4.83 -1.30 51.42
N GLY A 351 -5.77 -0.44 51.02
CA GLY A 351 -6.06 0.84 51.68
C GLY A 351 -5.13 2.01 51.29
N MET A 352 -3.97 1.74 50.68
CA MET A 352 -3.00 2.75 50.25
C MET A 352 -3.17 3.10 48.77
N ARG A 353 -2.93 4.37 48.42
CA ARG A 353 -2.91 4.79 47.00
C ARG A 353 -1.79 4.07 46.25
N VAL A 354 -1.99 3.79 44.97
CA VAL A 354 -0.96 3.17 44.12
C VAL A 354 0.34 4.00 44.07
N ALA A 355 0.20 5.33 44.06
CA ALA A 355 1.33 6.28 44.03
C ALA A 355 2.06 6.42 45.38
N ASP A 356 1.52 5.88 46.47
CA ASP A 356 2.12 5.96 47.80
C ASP A 356 3.49 5.25 47.81
N PRO A 357 4.57 5.89 48.30
CA PRO A 357 5.89 5.27 48.35
C PRO A 357 5.93 3.99 49.19
N ASN A 358 5.03 3.85 50.17
CA ASN A 358 4.94 2.67 51.03
C ASN A 358 4.13 1.51 50.44
N SER A 359 3.45 1.72 49.31
CA SER A 359 2.56 0.74 48.69
C SER A 359 3.28 -0.10 47.64
N SER A 360 3.11 -1.42 47.66
CA SER A 360 3.54 -2.29 46.54
C SER A 360 2.57 -2.25 45.35
N GLY A 361 1.61 -1.32 45.34
CA GLY A 361 0.53 -1.23 44.35
C GLY A 361 0.98 -1.10 42.89
N LEU A 362 2.21 -0.63 42.63
CA LEU A 362 2.77 -0.58 41.28
C LEU A 362 2.90 -1.97 40.65
N GLY A 363 3.21 -3.02 41.44
CA GLY A 363 3.27 -4.40 40.95
C GLY A 363 1.91 -4.89 40.43
N TRP A 364 0.81 -4.54 41.11
CA TRP A 364 -0.55 -4.86 40.68
C TRP A 364 -0.97 -4.11 39.42
N VAL A 365 -0.50 -2.88 39.24
CA VAL A 365 -0.71 -2.12 38.00
C VAL A 365 -0.08 -2.85 36.82
N PHE A 366 1.16 -3.32 36.95
CA PHE A 366 1.82 -4.13 35.92
C PHE A 366 1.03 -5.40 35.59
N ILE A 367 0.60 -6.17 36.60
CA ILE A 367 -0.20 -7.39 36.37
C ILE A 367 -1.51 -7.06 35.63
N THR A 368 -2.21 -6.02 36.07
CA THR A 368 -3.49 -5.61 35.45
C THR A 368 -3.28 -5.23 33.99
N TYR A 369 -2.25 -4.45 33.70
CA TYR A 369 -1.93 -4.07 32.33
C TYR A 369 -1.37 -5.23 31.50
N GLY A 370 -0.78 -6.26 32.12
CA GLY A 370 -0.45 -7.51 31.44
C GLY A 370 -1.67 -8.15 30.78
N PHE A 371 -2.80 -8.18 31.49
CA PHE A 371 -4.08 -8.62 30.91
C PHE A 371 -4.60 -7.68 29.82
N VAL A 372 -4.44 -6.36 29.99
CA VAL A 372 -4.81 -5.36 28.96
C VAL A 372 -4.00 -5.57 27.67
N MET A 373 -2.70 -5.87 27.77
CA MET A 373 -1.85 -6.18 26.62
C MET A 373 -2.21 -7.52 25.97
N ALA A 374 -2.54 -8.54 26.77
CA ALA A 374 -3.02 -9.82 26.24
C ALA A 374 -4.33 -9.65 25.45
N LEU A 375 -5.24 -8.80 25.94
CA LEU A 375 -6.46 -8.43 25.20
C LEU A 375 -6.11 -7.66 23.90
N GLY A 376 -5.12 -6.77 23.94
CA GLY A 376 -4.59 -6.10 22.76
C GLY A 376 -4.09 -7.09 21.70
N ALA A 377 -3.41 -8.16 22.11
CA ALA A 377 -2.99 -9.24 21.20
C ALA A 377 -4.17 -9.94 20.52
N VAL A 378 -5.27 -10.19 21.26
CA VAL A 378 -6.48 -10.82 20.71
C VAL A 378 -7.11 -9.93 19.63
N PHE A 379 -7.22 -8.62 19.86
CA PHE A 379 -7.73 -7.68 18.85
C PHE A 379 -6.79 -7.57 17.65
N ALA A 380 -5.48 -7.50 17.88
CA ALA A 380 -4.47 -7.47 16.81
C ALA A 380 -4.56 -8.73 15.93
N TRP A 381 -4.68 -9.90 16.54
CA TRP A 381 -4.78 -11.16 15.81
C TRP A 381 -6.11 -11.30 15.06
N GLY A 382 -7.22 -10.97 15.72
CA GLY A 382 -8.55 -11.21 15.19
C GLY A 382 -9.00 -10.19 14.15
N TRP A 383 -8.71 -8.90 14.35
CA TRP A 383 -9.37 -7.81 13.61
C TRP A 383 -8.42 -6.99 12.72
N ILE A 384 -7.10 -7.10 12.89
CA ILE A 384 -6.16 -6.48 11.95
C ILE A 384 -6.02 -7.39 10.72
N PRO A 385 -6.21 -6.87 9.49
CA PRO A 385 -5.99 -7.65 8.27
C PRO A 385 -4.51 -7.88 8.00
N SER A 386 -4.20 -8.91 7.23
CA SER A 386 -2.84 -9.14 6.75
C SER A 386 -2.49 -8.09 5.69
N LEU A 387 -1.58 -7.18 6.08
CA LEU A 387 -1.16 -6.05 5.26
C LEU A 387 -0.09 -6.41 4.24
N GLN A 388 0.75 -7.39 4.53
CA GLN A 388 1.86 -7.75 3.66
C GLN A 388 1.90 -9.24 3.39
N TYR A 389 2.41 -9.58 2.22
CA TYR A 389 2.56 -10.95 1.78
C TYR A 389 4.04 -11.26 1.51
N TYR A 390 4.45 -12.49 1.85
CA TYR A 390 5.76 -12.99 1.47
C TYR A 390 5.78 -13.20 -0.04
N ARG A 391 6.78 -12.62 -0.72
CA ARG A 391 7.03 -12.89 -2.13
C ARG A 391 7.57 -14.32 -2.23
N GLY A 392 6.78 -15.26 -2.75
CA GLY A 392 7.24 -16.64 -2.87
C GLY A 392 6.22 -17.75 -3.10
N LEU A 393 4.92 -17.48 -3.17
CA LEU A 393 3.95 -18.48 -3.65
C LEU A 393 3.52 -18.26 -5.11
N ASP A 394 3.64 -17.05 -5.67
CA ASP A 394 3.33 -16.77 -7.09
C ASP A 394 4.43 -15.96 -7.82
N ALA A 395 5.62 -15.80 -7.22
CA ALA A 395 6.67 -14.92 -7.77
C ALA A 395 8.05 -15.57 -7.71
N ALA A 396 8.31 -16.49 -8.63
CA ALA A 396 9.64 -17.00 -8.92
C ALA A 396 10.36 -16.06 -9.90
N ALA A 397 10.97 -14.97 -9.43
CA ALA A 397 12.13 -14.34 -10.11
C ALA A 397 12.87 -13.38 -9.17
N ARG A 398 14.20 -13.56 -9.13
CA ARG A 398 15.17 -12.96 -8.21
C ARG A 398 15.41 -11.47 -8.52
N ALA A 399 15.12 -10.60 -7.56
CA ALA A 399 15.98 -9.44 -7.27
C ALA A 399 17.10 -9.90 -6.32
N PRO A 400 18.26 -9.21 -6.24
CA PRO A 400 19.42 -9.73 -5.50
C PRO A 400 19.10 -9.87 -4.01
N ALA A 401 18.96 -11.12 -3.54
CA ALA A 401 19.11 -11.63 -2.17
C ALA A 401 18.64 -10.75 -0.96
N ARG A 402 17.65 -9.86 -1.11
CA ARG A 402 17.17 -8.95 -0.05
C ARG A 402 15.66 -8.69 -0.03
N GLU A 403 14.84 -9.40 -0.79
CA GLU A 403 13.41 -9.06 -0.84
C GLU A 403 12.62 -9.55 0.39
N GLY A 404 12.34 -8.60 1.29
CA GLY A 404 11.38 -8.72 2.38
C GLY A 404 9.93 -8.59 1.91
N LEU A 405 9.04 -8.44 2.88
CA LEU A 405 7.59 -8.39 2.70
C LEU A 405 7.15 -7.17 1.88
N LYS A 406 6.18 -7.34 0.97
CA LYS A 406 5.60 -6.23 0.20
C LYS A 406 4.16 -5.94 0.62
N LEU A 407 3.83 -4.65 0.70
CA LEU A 407 2.45 -4.18 0.77
C LEU A 407 1.81 -4.39 -0.62
N PRO A 408 0.55 -4.87 -0.70
CA PRO A 408 -0.17 -5.07 -1.96
C PRO A 408 -0.59 -3.73 -2.60
N SER A 409 -0.40 -2.60 -1.92
CA SER A 409 -0.65 -1.28 -2.51
C SER A 409 0.37 -0.99 -3.61
N LYS A 410 -0.13 -0.64 -4.80
CA LYS A 410 0.69 -0.17 -5.92
C LYS A 410 1.57 1.00 -5.45
N THR A 411 2.89 0.92 -5.62
CA THR A 411 3.74 2.10 -5.44
C THR A 411 3.38 3.15 -6.49
N LEU A 412 3.69 4.42 -6.24
CA LEU A 412 3.50 5.51 -7.20
C LEU A 412 4.18 5.20 -8.55
N GLU A 413 5.31 4.48 -8.55
CA GLU A 413 5.91 3.96 -9.79
C GLU A 413 5.05 2.89 -10.48
N VAL A 414 4.37 2.01 -9.74
CA VAL A 414 3.51 0.96 -10.31
C VAL A 414 2.16 1.51 -10.82
N LEU A 415 1.67 2.63 -10.26
CA LEU A 415 0.49 3.33 -10.77
C LEU A 415 0.85 4.23 -11.96
N GLY A 416 1.98 4.92 -11.92
CA GLY A 416 2.50 5.70 -13.05
C GLY A 416 2.90 4.81 -14.23
N GLU A 417 3.62 3.72 -13.97
CA GLU A 417 3.92 2.71 -15.01
C GLU A 417 2.67 1.91 -15.39
N GLY A 418 1.72 1.68 -14.49
CA GLY A 418 0.51 0.91 -14.78
C GLY A 418 -0.51 1.65 -15.63
N LEU A 419 -0.67 2.97 -15.45
CA LEU A 419 -1.55 3.80 -16.28
C LEU A 419 -0.91 4.10 -17.65
N VAL A 420 0.42 4.27 -17.71
CA VAL A 420 1.17 4.46 -18.96
C VAL A 420 1.41 3.13 -19.72
N ARG A 421 1.38 1.98 -19.04
CA ARG A 421 1.35 0.64 -19.67
C ARG A 421 -0.06 0.26 -20.13
N ALA A 422 -1.11 0.62 -19.38
CA ALA A 422 -2.49 0.36 -19.75
C ALA A 422 -2.97 1.10 -21.02
N GLU A 423 -2.15 1.99 -21.60
CA GLU A 423 -2.51 2.73 -22.81
C GLU A 423 -2.02 2.09 -24.14
N ALA A 424 -1.21 1.02 -24.11
CA ALA A 424 -0.84 0.29 -25.33
C ALA A 424 -0.47 -1.18 -25.11
N ASP A 425 -1.35 -1.90 -24.42
CA ASP A 425 -1.35 -3.35 -24.53
C ASP A 425 -1.90 -3.78 -25.90
N GLY A 426 -1.51 -4.97 -26.37
CA GLY A 426 -1.92 -5.52 -27.67
C GLY A 426 -3.44 -5.53 -27.88
N GLU A 427 -4.18 -5.68 -26.78
CA GLU A 427 -5.64 -5.76 -26.68
C GLU A 427 -6.30 -4.44 -27.11
N VAL A 428 -5.71 -3.30 -26.77
CA VAL A 428 -6.19 -1.97 -27.19
C VAL A 428 -6.09 -1.82 -28.71
N ILE A 429 -4.98 -2.30 -29.30
CA ILE A 429 -4.76 -2.26 -30.75
C ILE A 429 -5.73 -3.21 -31.45
N VAL A 430 -5.92 -4.43 -30.92
CA VAL A 430 -6.91 -5.40 -31.39
C VAL A 430 -8.33 -4.80 -31.37
N ALA A 431 -8.70 -4.10 -30.31
CA ALA A 431 -9.99 -3.44 -30.18
C ALA A 431 -10.19 -2.29 -31.20
N TYR A 432 -9.14 -1.53 -31.50
CA TYR A 432 -9.18 -0.52 -32.56
C TYR A 432 -9.31 -1.11 -33.96
N VAL A 433 -8.54 -2.17 -34.26
CA VAL A 433 -8.69 -2.90 -35.54
C VAL A 433 -10.12 -3.43 -35.65
N ALA A 434 -10.67 -4.03 -34.58
CA ALA A 434 -12.04 -4.54 -34.59
C ALA A 434 -13.07 -3.43 -34.84
N THR A 435 -12.91 -2.28 -34.19
CA THR A 435 -13.76 -1.09 -34.37
C THR A 435 -13.86 -0.66 -35.84
N ASN A 436 -12.79 -0.85 -36.62
CA ASN A 436 -12.76 -0.48 -38.04
C ASN A 436 -13.45 -1.50 -38.97
N PHE A 437 -13.81 -2.70 -38.48
CA PHE A 437 -14.36 -3.79 -39.30
C PHE A 437 -15.76 -4.24 -38.90
N VAL A 438 -16.26 -3.84 -37.73
CA VAL A 438 -17.64 -4.13 -37.30
C VAL A 438 -18.65 -3.39 -38.19
N THR A 439 -19.83 -3.99 -38.36
CA THR A 439 -20.96 -3.33 -39.04
C THR A 439 -21.51 -2.17 -38.21
N THR A 440 -22.22 -1.25 -38.88
CA THR A 440 -22.89 -0.13 -38.20
C THR A 440 -23.87 -0.61 -37.12
N SER A 441 -24.62 -1.69 -37.36
CA SER A 441 -25.54 -2.27 -36.38
C SER A 441 -24.80 -2.80 -35.14
N THR A 442 -23.68 -3.50 -35.34
CA THR A 442 -22.82 -3.99 -34.24
C THR A 442 -22.25 -2.84 -33.44
N LYS A 443 -21.74 -1.81 -34.11
CA LYS A 443 -21.25 -0.60 -33.45
C LYS A 443 -22.34 0.04 -32.58
N THR A 444 -23.50 0.35 -33.15
CA THR A 444 -24.60 1.00 -32.41
C THR A 444 -25.07 0.15 -31.22
N TYR A 445 -25.19 -1.17 -31.42
CA TYR A 445 -25.57 -2.10 -30.35
C TYR A 445 -24.55 -2.10 -29.21
N LEU A 446 -23.25 -2.23 -29.52
CA LEU A 446 -22.20 -2.29 -28.49
C LEU A 446 -21.97 -0.95 -27.79
N GLN A 447 -22.06 0.17 -28.52
CA GLN A 447 -22.02 1.50 -27.92
C GLN A 447 -23.17 1.69 -26.91
N SER A 448 -24.38 1.27 -27.28
CA SER A 448 -25.53 1.29 -26.38
C SER A 448 -25.37 0.34 -25.20
N LEU A 449 -24.86 -0.87 -25.42
CA LEU A 449 -24.65 -1.86 -24.36
C LEU A 449 -23.60 -1.39 -23.36
N LEU A 450 -22.49 -0.85 -23.84
CA LEU A 450 -21.37 -0.41 -23.00
C LEU A 450 -21.57 0.98 -22.39
N GLY A 451 -22.55 1.76 -22.89
CA GLY A 451 -22.78 3.13 -22.44
C GLY A 451 -21.72 4.11 -22.93
N ASP A 452 -21.09 3.83 -24.07
CA ASP A 452 -19.98 4.61 -24.63
C ASP A 452 -20.21 4.81 -26.14
N THR A 453 -20.53 6.03 -26.55
CA THR A 453 -20.76 6.42 -27.95
C THR A 453 -19.51 6.97 -28.65
N SER A 454 -18.37 7.02 -27.95
CA SER A 454 -17.12 7.55 -28.49
C SER A 454 -16.58 6.67 -29.63
N ALA A 455 -15.62 7.23 -30.37
CA ALA A 455 -14.89 6.49 -31.39
C ALA A 455 -14.00 5.37 -30.81
N ASP A 456 -13.77 5.36 -29.49
CA ASP A 456 -12.85 4.46 -28.81
C ASP A 456 -13.57 3.42 -27.94
N TYR A 457 -14.89 3.24 -28.10
CA TYR A 457 -15.74 2.45 -27.20
C TYR A 457 -15.28 1.02 -26.89
N LEU A 458 -14.67 0.30 -27.86
CA LEU A 458 -14.06 -1.01 -27.59
C LEU A 458 -12.68 -0.89 -26.94
N ALA A 459 -11.89 0.08 -27.37
CA ALA A 459 -10.55 0.31 -26.83
C ALA A 459 -10.58 0.72 -25.36
N ASN A 460 -11.58 1.51 -24.95
CA ASN A 460 -11.80 1.94 -23.56
C ASN A 460 -12.03 0.78 -22.60
N VAL A 461 -12.55 -0.35 -23.09
CA VAL A 461 -12.85 -1.53 -22.26
C VAL A 461 -11.88 -2.68 -22.47
N ALA A 462 -10.93 -2.56 -23.41
CA ALA A 462 -10.04 -3.64 -23.81
C ALA A 462 -9.19 -4.17 -22.63
N ASN A 463 -8.73 -3.30 -21.73
CA ASN A 463 -7.88 -3.67 -20.60
C ASN A 463 -8.65 -3.90 -19.29
N TRP A 464 -9.99 -3.89 -19.34
CA TRP A 464 -10.82 -4.03 -18.15
C TRP A 464 -10.66 -5.40 -17.48
N ALA A 465 -10.53 -6.48 -18.26
CA ALA A 465 -10.44 -7.85 -17.71
C ALA A 465 -9.16 -8.06 -16.88
N ASP A 466 -8.03 -7.51 -17.33
CA ASP A 466 -6.76 -7.51 -16.59
C ASP A 466 -6.83 -6.76 -15.26
N SER A 467 -7.52 -5.62 -15.28
CA SER A 467 -7.78 -4.86 -14.06
C SER A 467 -8.71 -5.64 -13.13
N TYR A 468 -9.74 -6.28 -13.69
CA TYR A 468 -10.76 -7.01 -12.93
C TYR A 468 -10.19 -8.27 -12.24
N ARG A 469 -9.35 -9.07 -12.91
CA ARG A 469 -8.74 -10.28 -12.32
C ARG A 469 -7.89 -9.99 -11.09
N SER A 470 -7.40 -8.76 -10.96
CA SER A 470 -6.60 -8.31 -9.82
C SER A 470 -7.44 -7.90 -8.60
N THR A 471 -8.77 -7.88 -8.73
CA THR A 471 -9.71 -7.57 -7.64
C THR A 471 -10.18 -8.85 -6.94
N THR A 472 -10.59 -8.75 -5.67
CA THR A 472 -11.21 -9.88 -4.95
C THR A 472 -12.43 -10.44 -5.69
N ALA A 473 -13.23 -9.56 -6.32
CA ALA A 473 -14.43 -9.95 -7.04
C ALA A 473 -14.12 -10.68 -8.36
N GLY A 474 -13.03 -10.31 -9.04
CA GLY A 474 -12.63 -10.87 -10.33
C GLY A 474 -11.54 -11.92 -10.28
N ALA A 475 -10.97 -12.25 -9.10
CA ALA A 475 -9.88 -13.22 -8.97
C ALA A 475 -10.18 -14.59 -9.62
N PHE A 476 -11.46 -15.00 -9.68
CA PHE A 476 -11.89 -16.22 -10.34
C PHE A 476 -11.61 -16.23 -11.86
N SER A 477 -11.50 -15.05 -12.50
CA SER A 477 -11.30 -14.93 -13.94
C SER A 477 -9.83 -14.93 -14.35
N ALA A 478 -8.88 -14.95 -13.41
CA ALA A 478 -7.45 -14.96 -13.76
C ALA A 478 -7.05 -16.11 -14.72
N PRO A 479 -7.55 -17.36 -14.55
CA PRO A 479 -7.27 -18.45 -15.49
C PRO A 479 -7.90 -18.28 -16.88
N PHE A 480 -8.83 -17.34 -17.06
CA PHE A 480 -9.55 -17.16 -18.33
C PHE A 480 -8.72 -16.42 -19.39
N HIS A 481 -7.54 -15.93 -19.03
CA HIS A 481 -6.66 -15.20 -19.94
C HIS A 481 -5.73 -16.12 -20.76
N TYR A 482 -5.66 -17.41 -20.43
CA TYR A 482 -4.73 -18.33 -21.08
C TYR A 482 -5.29 -19.76 -21.17
N ILE A 483 -4.61 -20.60 -21.93
CA ILE A 483 -4.75 -22.06 -21.92
C ILE A 483 -3.36 -22.68 -21.86
N ASP A 484 -3.10 -23.43 -20.79
CA ASP A 484 -1.79 -24.02 -20.51
C ASP A 484 -1.58 -25.28 -21.35
N ALA A 485 -1.12 -25.11 -22.60
CA ALA A 485 -0.87 -26.22 -23.50
C ALA A 485 0.21 -27.15 -22.95
N LEU A 486 -0.16 -28.39 -22.60
CA LEU A 486 0.77 -29.41 -22.08
C LEU A 486 1.46 -30.15 -23.23
N ASP A 487 2.29 -29.45 -23.99
CA ASP A 487 3.08 -29.94 -25.12
C ASP A 487 4.60 -29.89 -24.82
N SER A 488 5.47 -29.79 -25.83
CA SER A 488 6.93 -29.90 -25.66
C SER A 488 7.71 -29.03 -26.66
N PRO A 489 7.58 -27.69 -26.58
CA PRO A 489 8.29 -26.79 -27.47
C PRO A 489 9.82 -26.86 -27.28
N PRO A 490 10.61 -26.67 -28.35
CA PRO A 490 10.19 -26.46 -29.74
C PRO A 490 9.89 -27.74 -30.53
N SER A 491 9.99 -28.92 -29.90
CA SER A 491 9.91 -30.20 -30.62
C SER A 491 8.50 -30.58 -31.08
N SER A 492 7.48 -30.22 -30.30
CA SER A 492 6.08 -30.47 -30.63
C SER A 492 5.20 -29.43 -29.93
N CYS A 493 4.38 -28.73 -30.70
CA CYS A 493 3.39 -27.78 -30.20
C CYS A 493 1.98 -28.28 -30.57
N GLY A 494 1.04 -28.21 -29.64
CA GLY A 494 -0.36 -28.47 -29.91
C GLY A 494 -1.26 -28.30 -28.70
N VAL A 495 -2.46 -27.80 -28.93
CA VAL A 495 -3.48 -27.53 -27.90
C VAL A 495 -4.60 -28.57 -27.94
N SER A 496 -5.02 -29.02 -26.76
CA SER A 496 -6.15 -29.93 -26.56
C SER A 496 -7.01 -29.43 -25.41
N PHE A 497 -8.25 -29.04 -25.71
CA PHE A 497 -9.17 -28.46 -24.71
C PHE A 497 -9.33 -29.34 -23.46
N SER A 498 -9.53 -30.65 -23.63
CA SER A 498 -9.73 -31.58 -22.50
C SER A 498 -8.47 -31.78 -21.66
N ARG A 499 -7.29 -31.61 -22.25
CA ARG A 499 -5.99 -31.79 -21.57
C ARG A 499 -5.57 -30.50 -20.86
N ASP A 500 -5.81 -29.35 -21.48
CA ASP A 500 -5.14 -28.09 -21.15
C ASP A 500 -6.01 -27.07 -20.42
N CYS A 501 -7.35 -27.16 -20.50
CA CYS A 501 -8.22 -26.12 -19.94
C CYS A 501 -8.34 -26.15 -18.39
N GLY A 502 -8.02 -27.30 -17.78
CA GLY A 502 -8.12 -27.50 -16.33
C GLY A 502 -9.55 -27.37 -15.76
N SER A 503 -9.69 -27.54 -14.45
CA SER A 503 -10.99 -27.41 -13.74
C SER A 503 -11.34 -25.98 -13.38
N SER A 504 -10.34 -25.08 -13.32
CA SER A 504 -10.52 -23.65 -13.08
C SER A 504 -11.05 -22.89 -14.29
N GLY A 505 -11.09 -23.54 -15.47
CA GLY A 505 -11.39 -22.90 -16.74
C GLY A 505 -10.16 -22.28 -17.38
N CYS A 506 -10.30 -21.94 -18.65
CA CYS A 506 -9.27 -21.39 -19.53
C CYS A 506 -9.89 -20.44 -20.56
N ILE A 507 -9.06 -19.75 -21.35
CA ILE A 507 -9.51 -18.80 -22.38
C ILE A 507 -10.47 -19.37 -23.42
N VAL A 508 -10.25 -20.61 -23.88
CA VAL A 508 -11.14 -21.28 -24.83
C VAL A 508 -12.54 -21.49 -24.23
N GLY A 509 -12.60 -21.92 -22.97
CA GLY A 509 -13.85 -22.09 -22.24
C GLY A 509 -14.52 -20.74 -21.93
N ALA A 510 -13.74 -19.73 -21.58
CA ALA A 510 -14.21 -18.39 -21.29
C ALA A 510 -14.85 -17.72 -22.52
N ILE A 511 -14.19 -17.79 -23.69
CA ILE A 511 -14.76 -17.30 -24.96
C ILE A 511 -16.09 -17.98 -25.24
N SER A 512 -16.19 -19.31 -25.04
CA SER A 512 -17.46 -20.03 -25.22
C SER A 512 -18.54 -19.53 -24.26
N ASN A 513 -18.22 -19.42 -22.97
CA ASN A 513 -19.17 -18.99 -21.94
C ASN A 513 -19.66 -17.55 -22.18
N TYR A 514 -18.74 -16.59 -22.35
CA TYR A 514 -19.12 -15.18 -22.51
C TYR A 514 -19.77 -14.90 -23.86
N THR A 515 -19.49 -15.70 -24.91
CA THR A 515 -20.29 -15.67 -26.15
C THR A 515 -21.74 -16.07 -25.88
N SER A 516 -21.98 -17.18 -25.18
CA SER A 516 -23.35 -17.61 -24.81
C SER A 516 -24.06 -16.59 -23.92
N ARG A 517 -23.36 -15.96 -22.98
CA ARG A 517 -23.92 -14.91 -22.12
C ARG A 517 -24.32 -13.66 -22.91
N LEU A 518 -23.48 -13.22 -23.85
CA LEU A 518 -23.79 -12.04 -24.66
C LEU A 518 -25.00 -12.27 -25.58
N LEU A 519 -25.12 -13.50 -26.13
CA LEU A 519 -26.27 -13.97 -26.91
C LEU A 519 -27.58 -14.06 -26.10
N THR A 520 -27.51 -14.25 -24.79
CA THR A 520 -28.69 -14.46 -23.94
C THR A 520 -29.32 -13.12 -23.57
N THR A 521 -30.28 -12.66 -24.37
CA THR A 521 -30.98 -11.36 -24.18
C THR A 521 -31.78 -11.23 -22.90
N SER A 522 -32.10 -12.36 -22.23
CA SER A 522 -32.78 -12.38 -20.94
C SER A 522 -31.85 -12.12 -19.74
N LEU A 523 -30.53 -12.12 -19.92
CA LEU A 523 -29.59 -11.73 -18.87
C LEU A 523 -29.64 -10.23 -18.61
N ALA A 524 -29.29 -9.82 -17.39
CA ALA A 524 -29.22 -8.41 -17.03
C ALA A 524 -28.19 -7.67 -17.90
N THR A 525 -28.45 -6.39 -18.20
CA THR A 525 -27.54 -5.55 -19.00
C THR A 525 -26.12 -5.56 -18.46
N SER A 526 -25.94 -5.51 -17.13
CA SER A 526 -24.63 -5.56 -16.47
C SER A 526 -23.87 -6.87 -16.73
N GLU A 527 -24.55 -8.01 -16.79
CA GLU A 527 -23.94 -9.29 -17.10
C GLU A 527 -23.50 -9.38 -18.56
N ARG A 528 -24.28 -8.77 -19.46
CA ARG A 528 -23.98 -8.69 -20.90
C ARG A 528 -22.86 -7.69 -21.18
N GLN A 529 -22.78 -6.60 -20.42
CA GLN A 529 -21.64 -5.68 -20.43
C GLN A 529 -20.35 -6.40 -20.04
N ILE A 530 -20.35 -7.14 -18.92
CA ILE A 530 -19.19 -7.94 -18.51
C ILE A 530 -18.81 -8.93 -19.61
N ALA A 531 -19.78 -9.62 -20.21
CA ALA A 531 -19.52 -10.55 -21.30
C ALA A 531 -18.87 -9.87 -22.52
N ALA A 532 -19.35 -8.69 -22.91
CA ALA A 532 -18.75 -7.92 -23.99
C ALA A 532 -17.31 -7.50 -23.68
N LYS A 533 -17.05 -6.95 -22.48
CA LYS A 533 -15.69 -6.55 -22.05
C LYS A 533 -14.72 -7.73 -22.02
N MET A 534 -15.17 -8.88 -21.49
CA MET A 534 -14.39 -10.12 -21.47
C MET A 534 -14.06 -10.62 -22.87
N LEU A 535 -15.01 -10.61 -23.81
CA LEU A 535 -14.77 -11.05 -25.19
C LEU A 535 -13.80 -10.13 -25.94
N VAL A 536 -13.90 -8.81 -25.74
CA VAL A 536 -12.96 -7.84 -26.35
C VAL A 536 -11.53 -8.17 -25.92
N HIS A 537 -11.33 -8.46 -24.64
CA HIS A 537 -10.01 -8.79 -24.09
C HIS A 537 -9.51 -10.17 -24.54
N PHE A 538 -10.31 -11.23 -24.33
CA PHE A 538 -9.87 -12.62 -24.59
C PHE A 538 -9.59 -12.90 -26.07
N LEU A 539 -10.21 -12.18 -27.00
CA LEU A 539 -9.85 -12.33 -28.41
C LEU A 539 -8.50 -11.67 -28.73
N GLY A 540 -8.02 -10.72 -27.93
CA GLY A 540 -6.63 -10.25 -27.95
C GLY A 540 -5.68 -11.31 -27.40
N ASP A 541 -5.87 -11.70 -26.13
CA ASP A 541 -5.05 -12.67 -25.40
C ASP A 541 -4.81 -13.97 -26.19
N ILE A 542 -5.86 -14.55 -26.78
CA ILE A 542 -5.74 -15.84 -27.50
C ILE A 542 -4.84 -15.75 -28.75
N GLY A 543 -4.55 -14.54 -29.23
CA GLY A 543 -3.59 -14.28 -30.30
C GLY A 543 -2.14 -14.29 -29.84
N GLN A 544 -1.88 -14.15 -28.54
CA GLN A 544 -0.55 -14.15 -27.96
C GLN A 544 -0.09 -15.62 -27.80
N PRO A 545 0.96 -16.07 -28.51
CA PRO A 545 1.42 -17.46 -28.48
C PRO A 545 1.65 -18.05 -27.07
N LEU A 546 2.23 -17.27 -26.17
CA LEU A 546 2.54 -17.65 -24.79
C LEU A 546 1.33 -17.63 -23.84
N HIS A 547 0.19 -17.05 -24.24
CA HIS A 547 -1.10 -17.29 -23.56
C HIS A 547 -1.68 -18.66 -23.92
N CYS A 548 -1.08 -19.39 -24.87
CA CYS A 548 -1.49 -20.71 -25.31
C CYS A 548 -0.37 -21.75 -25.05
N GLU A 549 0.40 -21.59 -23.97
CA GLU A 549 1.58 -22.40 -23.64
C GLU A 549 1.73 -22.56 -22.12
N ASN A 550 2.05 -23.76 -21.65
CA ASN A 550 2.27 -24.03 -20.23
C ASN A 550 3.73 -23.80 -19.78
N LEU A 551 4.71 -24.04 -20.65
CA LEU A 551 6.13 -24.06 -20.32
C LEU A 551 6.55 -22.81 -19.56
N ASP A 552 7.09 -23.01 -18.35
CA ASP A 552 7.58 -21.95 -17.47
C ASP A 552 6.51 -20.86 -17.18
N VAL A 553 5.24 -21.28 -17.04
CA VAL A 553 4.08 -20.42 -16.79
C VAL A 553 3.86 -19.45 -17.97
N GLY A 554 3.72 -20.01 -19.17
CA GLY A 554 3.65 -19.25 -20.41
C GLY A 554 4.91 -18.39 -20.64
N GLY A 555 6.08 -18.85 -20.22
CA GLY A 555 7.34 -18.11 -20.33
C GLY A 555 7.53 -16.96 -19.33
N ASN A 556 6.63 -16.78 -18.35
CA ASN A 556 6.83 -15.80 -17.26
C ASN A 556 8.06 -16.13 -16.40
N SER A 557 8.42 -17.42 -16.28
CA SER A 557 9.59 -17.87 -15.54
C SER A 557 10.87 -17.94 -16.40
N ILE A 558 10.78 -17.65 -17.70
CA ILE A 558 11.94 -17.57 -18.60
C ILE A 558 12.53 -16.16 -18.51
N ALA A 559 13.53 -15.99 -17.65
CA ALA A 559 14.26 -14.73 -17.50
C ALA A 559 15.11 -14.43 -18.75
N VAL A 560 14.98 -13.22 -19.31
CA VAL A 560 15.67 -12.76 -20.53
C VAL A 560 16.15 -11.32 -20.37
N THR A 561 17.05 -10.88 -21.25
CA THR A 561 17.46 -9.47 -21.33
C THR A 561 16.79 -8.80 -22.53
N TYR A 562 16.28 -7.58 -22.37
CA TYR A 562 15.72 -6.78 -23.44
C TYR A 562 16.21 -5.34 -23.32
N SER A 563 16.93 -4.83 -24.33
CA SER A 563 17.53 -3.49 -24.34
C SER A 563 18.36 -3.19 -23.09
N GLY A 564 19.19 -4.15 -22.68
CA GLY A 564 20.07 -4.07 -21.50
C GLY A 564 19.38 -4.24 -20.15
N SER A 565 18.05 -4.43 -20.12
CA SER A 565 17.26 -4.59 -18.89
C SER A 565 16.77 -6.03 -18.71
N SER A 566 16.79 -6.53 -17.46
CA SER A 566 16.26 -7.85 -17.13
C SER A 566 14.72 -7.83 -17.16
N THR A 567 14.12 -8.81 -17.84
CA THR A 567 12.66 -9.03 -17.91
C THR A 567 12.37 -10.53 -18.06
N ASN A 568 11.14 -10.93 -18.39
CA ASN A 568 10.78 -12.29 -18.77
C ASN A 568 10.27 -12.36 -20.22
N LEU A 569 10.25 -13.56 -20.79
CA LEU A 569 9.86 -13.80 -22.18
C LEU A 569 8.39 -13.41 -22.44
N HIS A 570 7.48 -13.68 -21.50
CA HIS A 570 6.06 -13.34 -21.63
C HIS A 570 5.86 -11.84 -21.81
N THR A 571 6.45 -11.01 -20.93
CA THR A 571 6.43 -9.54 -21.04
C THR A 571 7.09 -9.02 -22.32
N VAL A 572 8.07 -9.74 -22.88
CA VAL A 572 8.65 -9.37 -24.18
C VAL A 572 7.61 -9.49 -25.30
N TRP A 573 6.77 -10.53 -25.28
CA TRP A 573 5.73 -10.75 -26.28
C TRP A 573 4.48 -9.89 -26.05
N ASP A 574 4.04 -9.70 -24.81
CA ASP A 574 2.87 -8.87 -24.47
C ASP A 574 3.12 -7.40 -24.74
N THR A 575 4.31 -6.91 -24.36
CA THR A 575 4.54 -5.47 -24.22
C THR A 575 5.70 -5.01 -25.08
N LYS A 576 6.88 -5.62 -24.98
CA LYS A 576 8.10 -5.01 -25.53
C LYS A 576 8.22 -5.07 -27.05
N ILE A 577 7.79 -6.17 -27.67
CA ILE A 577 7.76 -6.26 -29.14
C ILE A 577 6.64 -5.35 -29.70
N PRO A 578 5.39 -5.37 -29.17
CA PRO A 578 4.36 -4.40 -29.56
C PRO A 578 4.79 -2.94 -29.44
N GLU A 579 5.35 -2.52 -28.30
CA GLU A 579 5.87 -1.15 -28.08
C GLU A 579 6.99 -0.80 -29.08
N HIS A 580 7.86 -1.76 -29.40
CA HIS A 580 8.93 -1.56 -30.39
C HIS A 580 8.36 -1.37 -31.80
N ILE A 581 7.29 -2.10 -32.15
CA ILE A 581 6.64 -1.99 -33.47
C ILE A 581 5.86 -0.69 -33.61
N SER A 582 5.12 -0.31 -32.56
CA SER A 582 4.25 0.86 -32.55
C SER A 582 5.02 2.17 -32.38
N GLY A 583 6.19 2.12 -31.74
CA GLY A 583 7.01 3.30 -31.42
C GLY A 583 6.65 3.95 -30.08
N GLY A 584 5.85 3.30 -29.24
CA GLY A 584 5.50 3.80 -27.91
C GLY A 584 4.22 3.18 -27.33
N SER A 585 3.82 3.67 -26.15
CA SER A 585 2.76 3.02 -25.36
C SER A 585 1.46 3.84 -25.17
N SER A 586 1.24 4.90 -25.95
CA SER A 586 0.01 5.69 -25.82
C SER A 586 -1.15 5.14 -26.64
N LYS A 587 -2.37 5.45 -26.21
CA LYS A 587 -3.60 5.08 -26.94
C LYS A 587 -3.66 5.69 -28.35
N SER A 588 -3.10 6.88 -28.54
CA SER A 588 -2.97 7.51 -29.87
C SER A 588 -2.01 6.76 -30.80
N ILE A 589 -0.92 6.22 -30.26
CA ILE A 589 0.02 5.36 -30.99
C ILE A 589 -0.66 4.04 -31.35
N ALA A 590 -1.37 3.42 -30.39
CA ALA A 590 -2.15 2.20 -30.62
C ALA A 590 -3.18 2.38 -31.76
N LYS A 591 -3.92 3.50 -31.76
CA LYS A 591 -4.89 3.86 -32.81
C LYS A 591 -4.22 4.04 -34.18
N THR A 592 -3.04 4.66 -34.21
CA THR A 592 -2.26 4.86 -35.44
C THR A 592 -1.79 3.53 -36.02
N TRP A 593 -1.24 2.65 -35.19
CA TRP A 593 -0.81 1.32 -35.62
C TRP A 593 -2.01 0.46 -36.08
N ALA A 594 -3.13 0.49 -35.35
CA ALA A 594 -4.36 -0.18 -35.75
C ALA A 594 -4.87 0.29 -37.11
N SER A 595 -4.77 1.60 -37.40
CA SER A 595 -5.13 2.17 -38.71
C SER A 595 -4.21 1.64 -39.83
N SER A 596 -2.91 1.51 -39.56
CA SER A 596 -1.97 0.87 -40.49
C SER A 596 -2.30 -0.60 -40.74
N LEU A 597 -2.59 -1.39 -39.69
CA LEU A 597 -3.01 -2.79 -39.84
C LEU A 597 -4.34 -2.92 -40.60
N THR A 598 -5.28 -1.99 -40.37
CA THR A 598 -6.56 -1.92 -41.10
C THR A 598 -6.33 -1.69 -42.59
N SER A 599 -5.36 -0.83 -42.95
CA SER A 599 -4.95 -0.63 -44.34
C SER A 599 -4.35 -1.92 -44.94
N GLU A 600 -3.44 -2.58 -44.21
CA GLU A 600 -2.84 -3.86 -44.65
C GLU A 600 -3.89 -4.96 -44.89
N ILE A 601 -4.96 -5.00 -44.07
CA ILE A 601 -6.08 -5.93 -44.24
C ILE A 601 -6.95 -5.56 -45.45
N ASN A 602 -7.23 -4.28 -45.70
CA ASN A 602 -8.14 -3.87 -46.78
C ASN A 602 -7.46 -3.87 -48.16
N THR A 603 -6.22 -3.40 -48.24
CA THR A 603 -5.54 -3.10 -49.50
C THR A 603 -4.11 -3.63 -49.57
N GLY A 604 -3.47 -3.93 -48.44
CA GLY A 604 -2.08 -4.36 -48.38
C GLY A 604 -1.88 -5.87 -48.33
N SER A 605 -0.84 -6.28 -47.58
CA SER A 605 -0.27 -7.63 -47.58
C SER A 605 -1.20 -8.69 -47.02
N TYR A 606 -2.16 -8.29 -46.17
CA TYR A 606 -3.07 -9.21 -45.50
C TYR A 606 -4.40 -9.42 -46.24
N LYS A 607 -4.69 -8.61 -47.27
CA LYS A 607 -5.95 -8.65 -48.02
C LYS A 607 -6.35 -10.02 -48.53
N SER A 608 -5.41 -10.76 -49.13
CA SER A 608 -5.68 -12.09 -49.70
C SER A 608 -5.90 -13.17 -48.65
N SER A 609 -5.43 -12.95 -47.42
CA SER A 609 -5.49 -13.93 -46.32
C SER A 609 -6.63 -13.65 -45.34
N ALA A 610 -7.09 -12.40 -45.23
CA ALA A 610 -8.03 -11.96 -44.21
C ALA A 610 -9.36 -12.74 -44.19
N THR A 611 -9.92 -13.04 -45.36
CA THR A 611 -11.15 -13.84 -45.48
C THR A 611 -10.97 -15.28 -44.98
N GLY A 612 -9.76 -15.84 -45.11
CA GLY A 612 -9.42 -17.16 -44.61
C GLY A 612 -9.32 -17.21 -43.08
N TRP A 613 -9.00 -16.10 -42.41
CA TRP A 613 -8.82 -16.05 -40.95
C TRP A 613 -10.10 -16.33 -40.15
N VAL A 614 -11.25 -16.13 -40.78
CA VAL A 614 -12.59 -16.36 -40.21
C VAL A 614 -13.30 -17.55 -40.88
N SER A 615 -12.59 -18.34 -41.68
CA SER A 615 -13.12 -19.58 -42.26
C SER A 615 -13.41 -20.59 -41.15
N GLY A 616 -14.63 -21.11 -41.09
CA GLY A 616 -15.05 -22.04 -40.03
C GLY A 616 -15.43 -21.38 -38.69
N LEU A 617 -15.52 -20.05 -38.63
CA LEU A 617 -16.01 -19.31 -37.48
C LEU A 617 -17.48 -19.65 -37.20
N SER A 618 -17.80 -20.09 -35.97
CA SER A 618 -19.16 -20.44 -35.56
C SER A 618 -19.43 -20.05 -34.11
N ILE A 619 -20.25 -19.02 -33.91
CA ILE A 619 -20.69 -18.60 -32.56
C ILE A 619 -21.52 -19.67 -31.83
N ALA A 620 -22.15 -20.59 -32.58
CA ALA A 620 -22.87 -21.73 -32.03
C ALA A 620 -21.93 -22.81 -31.48
N ASN A 621 -20.72 -22.94 -32.06
CA ASN A 621 -19.66 -23.85 -31.62
C ASN A 621 -18.43 -23.05 -31.14
N ALA A 622 -18.66 -22.07 -30.26
CA ALA A 622 -17.67 -21.10 -29.84
C ALA A 622 -16.37 -21.73 -29.31
N GLN A 623 -16.46 -22.80 -28.53
CA GLN A 623 -15.30 -23.56 -28.05
C GLN A 623 -14.43 -24.10 -29.20
N SER A 624 -15.04 -24.62 -30.28
CA SER A 624 -14.29 -25.14 -31.42
C SER A 624 -13.58 -24.03 -32.21
N SER A 625 -14.24 -22.89 -32.42
CA SER A 625 -13.60 -21.73 -33.06
C SER A 625 -12.43 -21.20 -32.21
N ALA A 626 -12.63 -21.04 -30.91
CA ALA A 626 -11.56 -20.59 -30.01
C ALA A 626 -10.39 -21.59 -29.94
N LEU A 627 -10.65 -22.90 -29.96
CA LEU A 627 -9.59 -23.92 -29.97
C LEU A 627 -8.73 -23.86 -31.25
N ILE A 628 -9.32 -23.54 -32.41
CA ILE A 628 -8.56 -23.30 -33.65
C ILE A 628 -7.61 -22.12 -33.46
N TRP A 629 -8.10 -21.01 -32.89
CA TRP A 629 -7.28 -19.82 -32.66
C TRP A 629 -6.14 -20.09 -31.68
N ALA A 630 -6.43 -20.76 -30.56
CA ALA A 630 -5.41 -21.18 -29.60
C ALA A 630 -4.35 -22.08 -30.25
N SER A 631 -4.76 -23.04 -31.08
CA SER A 631 -3.84 -23.94 -31.78
C SER A 631 -2.96 -23.21 -32.79
N GLU A 632 -3.51 -22.22 -33.51
CA GLU A 632 -2.73 -21.37 -34.42
C GLU A 632 -1.68 -20.52 -33.68
N SER A 633 -2.04 -19.95 -32.54
CA SER A 633 -1.14 -19.15 -31.70
C SER A 633 -0.06 -20.02 -31.06
N ASN A 634 -0.42 -21.15 -30.46
CA ASN A 634 0.52 -22.12 -29.89
C ASN A 634 1.52 -22.67 -30.93
N ALA A 635 1.11 -22.86 -32.19
CA ALA A 635 2.04 -23.28 -33.25
C ALA A 635 3.20 -22.28 -33.48
N GLN A 636 3.02 -21.00 -33.14
CA GLN A 636 4.09 -20.01 -33.19
C GLN A 636 5.13 -20.20 -32.08
N VAL A 637 4.79 -20.91 -31.00
CA VAL A 637 5.73 -21.16 -29.90
C VAL A 637 6.94 -21.94 -30.39
N CYS A 638 6.70 -23.03 -31.13
CA CYS A 638 7.76 -23.87 -31.68
C CYS A 638 8.52 -23.21 -32.85
N THR A 639 7.85 -22.38 -33.64
CA THR A 639 8.43 -21.87 -34.91
C THR A 639 9.05 -20.48 -34.78
N VAL A 640 8.56 -19.64 -33.86
CA VAL A 640 8.97 -18.23 -33.74
C VAL A 640 9.39 -17.87 -32.32
N VAL A 641 8.60 -18.23 -31.30
CA VAL A 641 8.87 -17.81 -29.91
C VAL A 641 10.16 -18.42 -29.39
N MET A 642 10.35 -19.73 -29.54
CA MET A 642 11.50 -20.43 -29.00
C MET A 642 12.04 -21.57 -29.90
N PRO A 643 12.28 -21.34 -31.20
CA PRO A 643 12.73 -22.38 -32.13
C PRO A 643 14.09 -23.01 -31.74
N GLY A 644 14.94 -22.27 -31.03
CA GLY A 644 16.21 -22.76 -30.47
C GLY A 644 16.12 -23.26 -29.02
N GLY A 645 14.92 -23.35 -28.45
CA GLY A 645 14.67 -23.65 -27.04
C GLY A 645 15.00 -22.49 -26.09
N VAL A 646 14.70 -22.70 -24.80
CA VAL A 646 14.83 -21.67 -23.75
C VAL A 646 16.26 -21.17 -23.59
N SER A 647 17.26 -22.05 -23.66
CA SER A 647 18.67 -21.67 -23.48
C SER A 647 19.17 -20.69 -24.54
N ALA A 648 18.64 -20.75 -25.77
CA ALA A 648 18.99 -19.78 -26.80
C ALA A 648 18.51 -18.37 -26.44
N LEU A 649 17.30 -18.24 -25.87
CA LEU A 649 16.70 -16.97 -25.47
C LEU A 649 17.42 -16.28 -24.31
N GLN A 650 18.01 -17.06 -23.39
CA GLN A 650 18.71 -16.53 -22.21
C GLN A 650 20.14 -16.07 -22.51
N SER A 651 20.67 -16.44 -23.68
CA SER A 651 22.07 -16.21 -24.05
C SER A 651 22.33 -14.86 -24.72
N VAL A 652 21.26 -14.15 -25.11
CA VAL A 652 21.33 -12.91 -25.90
C VAL A 652 20.35 -11.86 -25.40
N ASP A 653 20.57 -10.61 -25.81
CA ASP A 653 19.56 -9.54 -25.68
C ASP A 653 18.51 -9.68 -26.78
N LEU A 654 17.25 -9.78 -26.38
CA LEU A 654 16.14 -10.03 -27.29
C LEU A 654 15.70 -8.80 -28.09
N SER A 655 16.14 -7.57 -27.74
CA SER A 655 15.69 -6.37 -28.48
C SER A 655 16.29 -6.22 -29.88
N GLY A 656 17.24 -7.08 -30.26
CA GLY A 656 17.91 -7.05 -31.57
C GLY A 656 17.27 -7.99 -32.59
N ALA A 657 18.03 -9.02 -32.98
CA ALA A 657 17.63 -9.95 -34.03
C ALA A 657 16.33 -10.71 -33.70
N TYR A 658 16.12 -11.02 -32.42
CA TYR A 658 14.92 -11.72 -31.96
C TYR A 658 13.66 -10.88 -32.21
N THR A 659 13.58 -9.65 -31.69
CA THR A 659 12.45 -8.73 -31.96
C THR A 659 12.22 -8.54 -33.46
N THR A 660 13.29 -8.38 -34.25
CA THR A 660 13.18 -8.23 -35.70
C THR A 660 12.53 -9.45 -36.34
N SER A 661 12.91 -10.66 -35.92
CA SER A 661 12.35 -11.92 -36.43
C SER A 661 10.91 -12.18 -35.97
N ALA A 662 10.54 -11.75 -34.77
CA ALA A 662 9.19 -11.93 -34.21
C ALA A 662 8.17 -10.89 -34.71
N THR A 663 8.65 -9.72 -35.16
CA THR A 663 7.80 -8.59 -35.60
C THR A 663 6.72 -8.96 -36.63
N PRO A 664 7.02 -9.71 -37.71
CA PRO A 664 5.99 -10.10 -38.68
C PRO A 664 4.87 -10.94 -38.06
N THR A 665 5.22 -11.83 -37.13
CA THR A 665 4.27 -12.70 -36.43
C THR A 665 3.38 -11.88 -35.49
N VAL A 666 3.95 -10.97 -34.71
CA VAL A 666 3.18 -10.09 -33.82
C VAL A 666 2.20 -9.21 -34.61
N LYS A 667 2.66 -8.57 -35.70
CA LYS A 667 1.78 -7.78 -36.59
C LYS A 667 0.63 -8.64 -37.14
N LEU A 668 0.93 -9.85 -37.60
CA LEU A 668 -0.07 -10.76 -38.16
C LEU A 668 -1.09 -11.19 -37.10
N GLN A 669 -0.65 -11.56 -35.90
CA GLN A 669 -1.55 -12.00 -34.83
C GLN A 669 -2.47 -10.87 -34.37
N VAL A 670 -1.95 -9.66 -34.16
CA VAL A 670 -2.77 -8.48 -33.79
C VAL A 670 -3.81 -8.16 -34.88
N ALA A 671 -3.39 -8.13 -36.15
CA ALA A 671 -4.30 -7.89 -37.28
C ALA A 671 -5.39 -8.97 -37.39
N LYS A 672 -4.99 -10.23 -37.27
CA LYS A 672 -5.86 -11.40 -37.36
C LYS A 672 -6.89 -11.42 -36.23
N GLN A 673 -6.46 -11.15 -35.00
CA GLN A 673 -7.35 -11.13 -33.84
C GLN A 673 -8.31 -9.94 -33.86
N GLY A 674 -7.87 -8.75 -34.28
CA GLY A 674 -8.77 -7.61 -34.47
C GLY A 674 -9.85 -7.89 -35.51
N TYR A 675 -9.47 -8.50 -36.65
CA TYR A 675 -10.43 -8.90 -37.68
C TYR A 675 -11.39 -9.99 -37.20
N ARG A 676 -10.90 -10.99 -36.46
CA ARG A 676 -11.73 -12.04 -35.84
C ARG A 676 -12.70 -11.47 -34.82
N LEU A 677 -12.26 -10.56 -33.94
CA LEU A 677 -13.10 -9.90 -32.96
C LEU A 677 -14.24 -9.14 -33.63
N ALA A 678 -13.96 -8.37 -34.69
CA ALA A 678 -15.01 -7.71 -35.45
C ALA A 678 -16.06 -8.69 -35.99
N LYS A 679 -15.62 -9.78 -36.64
CA LYS A 679 -16.55 -10.77 -37.23
C LYS A 679 -17.26 -11.62 -36.19
N TRP A 680 -16.65 -11.84 -35.02
CA TRP A 680 -17.29 -12.51 -33.90
C TRP A 680 -18.41 -11.65 -33.32
N LEU A 681 -18.13 -10.37 -33.07
CA LEU A 681 -19.12 -9.40 -32.59
C LEU A 681 -20.25 -9.19 -33.59
N ASP A 682 -19.93 -9.07 -34.89
CA ASP A 682 -20.94 -8.99 -35.95
C ASP A 682 -21.87 -10.21 -35.95
N ALA A 683 -21.32 -11.41 -35.83
CA ALA A 683 -22.12 -12.64 -35.79
C ALA A 683 -23.00 -12.69 -34.54
N ILE A 684 -22.48 -12.29 -33.37
CA ILE A 684 -23.26 -12.24 -32.12
C ILE A 684 -24.42 -11.25 -32.23
N VAL A 685 -24.16 -10.02 -32.68
CA VAL A 685 -25.20 -9.00 -32.80
C VAL A 685 -26.24 -9.35 -33.86
N ALA A 686 -25.84 -10.01 -34.96
CA ALA A 686 -26.79 -10.49 -35.95
C ALA A 686 -27.71 -11.62 -35.45
N ALA A 687 -27.34 -12.29 -34.36
CA ALA A 687 -28.11 -13.39 -33.76
C ALA A 687 -29.00 -12.97 -32.58
N ILE A 688 -28.89 -11.70 -32.15
CA ILE A 688 -29.68 -11.06 -31.08
C ILE A 688 -30.78 -10.23 -31.72
#